data_AF-A0A2E2CVN5-F1
#
_entry.id   AF-A0A2E2CVN5-F1
#
_cell.length_a   1.000
_cell.length_b   1.000
_cell.length_c   1.000
_cell.angle_alpha   90.00
_cell.angle_beta   90.00
_cell.angle_gamma   90.00
#
_symmetry.space_group_name_H-M   'P 1'
#
loop_
_entity.id
_entity.type
_entity.pdbx_description
1 polymer ?
#
loop_
_entity_poly.entity_id
_entity_poly.type
_entity_poly.pdbx_seq_one_letter_code
_entity_poly.pdbx_strand_id
1 'polypeptide(L)'
;MSLFGALNVAITSVNALNSATRVVSDNVANANNENYNRRETKFENLQYGGVLVSDITRAANTGLLRDLFQQTTVASADEMRDKLFQQLEQLTGTINGQTPLVDSIERLRTAFKALEATPESDAAENDVIIAANNLTSEITRLSDGLDLIENQVLRDISLVVTDANSAITEIDTLNNKIVVEKSAGRSTTALENQRDAEITKLASISQLRTFERDDGSMAVYTTSGLILVDASPETFTWDEATRSLTISGSNSTNLLTSDKLPDGELGALANFIRTDATAQSSSDSGTGTIQKLRNQLDELAFSLADNSTARTSGATFVDANADLTGSGTITAGNTLTFTVGGALQGTVTINAGDSIDTVVANINAINQVRARVDGHGHLQILSDGGQFTIGGTAAAEFGLSTTQIAADSDDTLAYAYEAERSQGTVPLTTATVMSSINGIAVGDSFSFNNTSLGGAVTYTVGAGDTVQTMLDTINAQDGMYARIGDGNVLEITSKAGGLALTNTNNTPLTALGFTVNGTSASISGTTATGQSATLFVAESGNSPMDVDRTNLAITTGLANNSLSLRTGNRTEILAALNSSNRSISGSGSTIANTDYTGLTNGILTGLSQRAERATLDAQESEGLRAGLNQALRDEVGVNIDEEMARLTVLQNAYAASARVIDTINQMFQALELAGR
;
A
#
# COMPACT_ATOMS: atom_id res chain seq x y z
N MET A 1 -51.52 47.79 -44.81
CA MET A 1 -51.69 46.69 -43.84
C MET A 1 -53.15 46.28 -43.85
N SER A 2 -53.47 45.04 -44.22
CA SER A 2 -54.83 44.51 -44.07
C SER A 2 -55.08 44.15 -42.60
N LEU A 3 -56.34 44.18 -42.14
CA LEU A 3 -56.72 43.69 -40.80
C LEU A 3 -56.25 42.25 -40.55
N PHE A 4 -56.22 41.41 -41.59
CA PHE A 4 -55.65 40.07 -41.53
C PHE A 4 -54.14 40.05 -41.25
N GLY A 5 -53.37 40.97 -41.82
CA GLY A 5 -51.94 41.10 -41.53
C GLY A 5 -51.68 41.51 -40.08
N ALA A 6 -52.44 42.49 -39.58
CA ALA A 6 -52.34 42.92 -38.17
C ALA A 6 -52.76 41.80 -37.19
N LEU A 7 -53.78 41.01 -37.53
CA LEU A 7 -54.21 39.86 -36.73
C LEU A 7 -53.12 38.77 -36.69
N ASN A 8 -52.48 38.48 -37.84
CA ASN A 8 -51.42 37.48 -37.92
C ASN A 8 -50.19 37.90 -37.08
N VAL A 9 -49.80 39.18 -37.14
CA VAL A 9 -48.76 39.75 -36.26
C VAL A 9 -49.13 39.61 -34.79
N ALA A 10 -50.39 39.88 -34.42
CA ALA A 10 -50.83 39.78 -33.04
C ALA A 10 -50.86 38.32 -32.53
N ILE A 11 -51.31 37.37 -33.35
CA ILE A 11 -51.32 35.93 -33.02
C ILE A 11 -49.90 35.38 -32.87
N THR A 12 -49.01 35.68 -33.81
CA THR A 12 -47.60 35.24 -33.76
C THR A 12 -46.88 35.82 -32.54
N SER A 13 -47.15 37.10 -32.21
CA SER A 13 -46.64 37.74 -30.99
C SER A 13 -47.16 37.08 -29.71
N VAL A 14 -48.47 36.79 -29.63
CA VAL A 14 -49.07 36.08 -28.48
C VAL A 14 -48.46 34.70 -28.28
N ASN A 15 -48.24 33.94 -29.37
CA ASN A 15 -47.61 32.63 -29.29
C ASN A 15 -46.14 32.72 -28.84
N ALA A 16 -45.39 33.69 -29.36
CA ALA A 16 -44.00 33.91 -28.96
C ALA A 16 -43.90 34.34 -27.48
N LEU A 17 -44.79 35.23 -27.02
CA LEU A 17 -44.87 35.67 -25.62
C LEU A 17 -45.29 34.54 -24.69
N ASN A 18 -46.22 33.67 -25.09
CA ASN A 18 -46.59 32.46 -24.33
C ASN A 18 -45.39 31.51 -24.17
N SER A 19 -44.60 31.32 -25.22
CA SER A 19 -43.38 30.49 -25.16
C SER A 19 -42.34 31.11 -24.22
N ALA A 20 -42.09 32.42 -24.34
CA ALA A 20 -41.15 33.13 -23.46
C ALA A 20 -41.62 33.13 -21.99
N THR A 21 -42.91 33.31 -21.74
CA THR A 21 -43.49 33.24 -20.39
C THR A 21 -43.29 31.86 -19.77
N ARG A 22 -43.42 30.78 -20.58
CA ARG A 22 -43.12 29.41 -20.12
C ARG A 22 -41.65 29.24 -19.75
N VAL A 23 -40.72 29.72 -20.58
CA VAL A 23 -39.28 29.63 -20.29
C VAL A 23 -38.91 30.37 -19.01
N VAL A 24 -39.42 31.58 -18.81
CA VAL A 24 -39.20 32.35 -17.56
C VAL A 24 -39.82 31.62 -16.37
N SER A 25 -41.02 31.05 -16.52
CA SER A 25 -41.65 30.26 -15.44
C SER A 25 -40.82 29.02 -15.11
N ASP A 26 -40.27 28.33 -16.11
CA ASP A 26 -39.39 27.17 -15.93
C ASP A 26 -38.09 27.59 -15.21
N ASN A 27 -37.50 28.73 -15.59
CA ASN A 27 -36.32 29.28 -14.92
C ASN A 27 -36.60 29.56 -13.44
N VAL A 28 -37.68 30.28 -13.14
CA VAL A 28 -38.07 30.58 -11.75
C VAL A 28 -38.34 29.30 -10.96
N ALA A 29 -39.03 28.33 -11.56
CA ALA A 29 -39.29 27.03 -10.92
C ALA A 29 -38.01 26.25 -10.60
N ASN A 30 -36.96 26.43 -11.40
CA ASN A 30 -35.66 25.77 -11.24
C ASN A 30 -34.59 26.68 -10.65
N ALA A 31 -34.94 27.84 -10.10
CA ALA A 31 -33.93 28.82 -9.65
C ALA A 31 -33.04 28.30 -8.50
N ASN A 32 -33.54 27.33 -7.73
CA ASN A 32 -32.78 26.67 -6.66
C ASN A 32 -32.09 25.36 -7.12
N ASN A 33 -32.20 24.99 -8.40
CA ASN A 33 -31.57 23.79 -8.94
C ASN A 33 -30.14 24.15 -9.41
N GLU A 34 -29.15 23.61 -8.71
CA GLU A 34 -27.73 23.91 -8.94
C GLU A 34 -27.22 23.47 -10.32
N ASN A 35 -27.87 22.46 -10.90
CA ASN A 35 -27.53 21.91 -12.21
C ASN A 35 -28.34 22.57 -13.35
N TYR A 36 -29.08 23.64 -13.05
CA TYR A 36 -29.93 24.32 -14.03
C TYR A 36 -29.31 25.63 -14.49
N ASN A 37 -28.95 25.68 -15.77
CA ASN A 37 -28.56 26.92 -16.43
C ASN A 37 -29.79 27.68 -16.94
N ARG A 38 -29.78 29.00 -16.77
CA ARG A 38 -30.83 29.92 -17.22
C ARG A 38 -31.07 29.78 -18.72
N ARG A 39 -32.33 29.66 -19.13
CA ARG A 39 -32.73 29.56 -20.55
C ARG A 39 -33.25 30.90 -21.05
N GLU A 40 -32.99 31.19 -22.32
CA GLU A 40 -33.43 32.42 -22.98
C GLU A 40 -34.04 32.11 -24.35
N THR A 41 -35.17 32.75 -24.65
CA THR A 41 -35.81 32.68 -25.97
C THR A 41 -35.16 33.65 -26.95
N LYS A 42 -34.77 33.17 -28.14
CA LYS A 42 -34.32 34.00 -29.26
C LYS A 42 -35.48 34.30 -30.19
N PHE A 43 -35.76 35.58 -30.37
CA PHE A 43 -36.84 36.05 -31.24
C PHE A 43 -36.33 36.39 -32.63
N GLU A 44 -37.07 35.98 -33.65
CA GLU A 44 -36.86 36.40 -35.03
C GLU A 44 -38.08 37.10 -35.60
N ASN A 45 -37.84 38.15 -36.38
CA ASN A 45 -38.88 38.87 -37.08
C ASN A 45 -39.30 38.11 -38.34
N LEU A 46 -40.61 37.93 -38.52
CA LEU A 46 -41.16 37.36 -39.74
C LEU A 46 -41.09 38.39 -40.89
N GLN A 47 -40.76 37.91 -42.10
CA GLN A 47 -40.58 38.76 -43.29
C GLN A 47 -41.80 39.61 -43.66
N TYR A 48 -43.01 39.21 -43.23
CA TYR A 48 -44.27 39.91 -43.50
C TYR A 48 -44.88 40.55 -42.24
N GLY A 49 -44.09 40.76 -41.19
CA GLY A 49 -44.52 41.25 -39.89
C GLY A 49 -44.92 40.11 -38.93
N GLY A 50 -44.71 40.33 -37.64
CA GLY A 50 -44.85 39.29 -36.61
C GLY A 50 -43.50 38.85 -36.06
N VAL A 51 -43.54 38.07 -34.98
CA VAL A 51 -42.36 37.53 -34.30
C VAL A 51 -42.56 36.05 -34.03
N LEU A 52 -41.48 35.27 -34.15
CA LEU A 52 -41.46 33.85 -33.79
C LEU A 52 -40.29 33.58 -32.82
N VAL A 53 -40.40 32.52 -32.02
CA VAL A 53 -39.27 32.01 -31.23
C VAL A 53 -38.47 31.10 -32.13
N SER A 54 -37.33 31.60 -32.61
CA SER A 54 -36.41 30.90 -33.50
C SER A 54 -35.68 29.77 -32.78
N ASP A 55 -35.30 30.01 -31.53
CA ASP A 55 -34.56 29.07 -30.72
C ASP A 55 -34.74 29.36 -29.21
N ILE A 56 -34.41 28.38 -28.38
CA ILE A 56 -34.27 28.54 -26.93
C ILE A 56 -32.87 28.08 -26.57
N THR A 57 -32.03 29.04 -26.17
CA THR A 57 -30.63 28.81 -25.81
C THR A 57 -30.46 28.79 -24.29
N ARG A 58 -29.49 28.05 -23.76
CA ARG A 58 -29.08 28.16 -22.37
C ARG A 58 -27.92 29.16 -22.21
N ALA A 59 -27.83 29.82 -21.07
CA ALA A 59 -26.63 30.52 -20.67
C ALA A 59 -25.52 29.49 -20.43
N ALA A 60 -24.34 29.73 -21.01
CA ALA A 60 -23.22 28.82 -20.90
C ALA A 60 -21.90 29.60 -20.90
N ASN A 61 -21.00 29.21 -20.00
CA ASN A 61 -19.61 29.67 -20.01
C ASN A 61 -18.72 28.43 -20.02
N THR A 62 -18.32 28.00 -21.22
CA THR A 62 -17.58 26.75 -21.43
C THR A 62 -16.18 26.78 -20.83
N GLY A 63 -15.55 27.96 -20.77
CA GLY A 63 -14.25 28.14 -20.12
C GLY A 63 -14.35 27.90 -18.61
N LEU A 64 -15.29 28.57 -17.95
CA LEU A 64 -15.50 28.44 -16.51
C LEU A 64 -16.01 27.05 -16.12
N LEU A 65 -16.84 26.42 -16.96
CA LEU A 65 -17.30 25.04 -16.75
C LEU A 65 -16.13 24.05 -16.81
N ARG A 66 -15.21 24.23 -17.76
CA ARG A 66 -14.00 23.40 -17.87
C ARG A 66 -13.07 23.58 -16.66
N ASP A 67 -12.89 24.82 -16.22
CA ASP A 67 -12.07 25.11 -15.04
C ASP A 67 -12.74 24.51 -13.77
N LEU A 68 -14.08 24.56 -13.67
CA LEU A 68 -14.85 23.90 -12.62
C LEU A 68 -14.69 22.37 -12.65
N PHE A 69 -14.74 21.72 -13.82
CA PHE A 69 -14.51 20.27 -13.93
C PHE A 69 -13.12 19.88 -13.46
N GLN A 70 -12.10 20.61 -13.90
CA GLN A 70 -10.73 20.38 -13.44
C GLN A 70 -10.62 20.51 -11.92
N GLN A 71 -11.19 21.56 -11.34
CA GLN A 71 -11.13 21.77 -9.90
C GLN A 71 -11.98 20.76 -9.13
N THR A 72 -13.10 20.31 -9.69
CA THR A 72 -13.95 19.27 -9.11
C THR A 72 -13.18 17.96 -9.00
N THR A 73 -12.43 17.57 -10.03
CA THR A 73 -11.58 16.37 -9.95
C THR A 73 -10.55 16.48 -8.83
N VAL A 74 -9.86 17.63 -8.72
CA VAL A 74 -8.83 17.83 -7.68
C VAL A 74 -9.45 17.78 -6.29
N ALA A 75 -10.53 18.54 -6.07
CA ALA A 75 -11.21 18.57 -4.78
C ALA A 75 -11.73 17.20 -4.36
N SER A 76 -12.35 16.45 -5.27
CA SER A 76 -12.84 15.09 -4.96
C SER A 76 -11.72 14.10 -4.68
N ALA A 77 -10.56 14.23 -5.34
CA ALA A 77 -9.39 13.41 -5.03
C ALA A 77 -8.84 13.73 -3.62
N ASP A 78 -8.74 15.02 -3.27
CA ASP A 78 -8.17 15.44 -1.99
C ASP A 78 -9.13 15.19 -0.82
N GLU A 79 -10.44 15.39 -0.99
CA GLU A 79 -11.46 14.98 -0.03
C GLU A 79 -11.43 13.47 0.23
N MET A 80 -11.27 12.66 -0.82
CA MET A 80 -11.15 11.21 -0.68
C MET A 80 -9.86 10.84 0.07
N ARG A 81 -8.73 11.47 -0.24
CA ARG A 81 -7.46 11.27 0.50
C ARG A 81 -7.59 11.66 1.97
N ASP A 82 -8.19 12.81 2.28
CA ASP A 82 -8.43 13.26 3.65
C ASP A 82 -9.24 12.22 4.42
N LYS A 83 -10.36 11.75 3.84
CA LYS A 83 -11.18 10.68 4.44
C LYS A 83 -10.36 9.40 4.73
N LEU A 84 -9.50 8.97 3.82
CA LEU A 84 -8.65 7.78 3.99
C LEU A 84 -7.60 7.98 5.08
N PHE A 85 -6.96 9.15 5.13
CA PHE A 85 -5.99 9.46 6.18
C PHE A 85 -6.64 9.60 7.54
N GLN A 86 -7.85 10.17 7.65
CA GLN A 86 -8.60 10.19 8.90
C GLN A 86 -8.92 8.79 9.42
N GLN A 87 -9.21 7.82 8.53
CA GLN A 87 -9.39 6.42 8.93
C GLN A 87 -8.09 5.81 9.50
N LEU A 88 -6.95 6.11 8.87
CA LEU A 88 -5.64 5.70 9.38
C LEU A 88 -5.32 6.36 10.73
N GLU A 89 -5.60 7.65 10.91
CA GLU A 89 -5.38 8.34 12.18
C GLU A 89 -6.25 7.76 13.30
N GLN A 90 -7.51 7.41 13.00
CA GLN A 90 -8.39 6.74 13.95
C GLN A 90 -7.84 5.38 14.37
N LEU A 91 -7.23 4.64 13.44
CA LEU A 91 -6.58 3.36 13.74
C LEU A 91 -5.39 3.50 14.69
N THR A 92 -4.58 4.55 14.50
CA THR A 92 -3.35 4.84 15.28
C THR A 92 -3.56 5.77 16.47
N GLY A 93 -4.80 6.18 16.74
CA GLY A 93 -5.14 7.27 17.66
C GLY A 93 -4.66 7.07 19.10
N THR A 94 -4.69 8.15 19.88
CA THR A 94 -4.21 8.14 21.28
C THR A 94 -5.29 7.71 22.28
N ILE A 95 -4.91 6.95 23.31
CA ILE A 95 -5.73 6.66 24.49
C ILE A 95 -5.05 7.33 25.69
N ASN A 96 -5.77 8.16 26.45
CA ASN A 96 -5.23 8.92 27.59
C ASN A 96 -4.02 9.83 27.23
N GLY A 97 -3.97 10.35 26.00
CA GLY A 97 -2.90 11.25 25.54
C GLY A 97 -1.59 10.55 25.14
N GLN A 98 -1.58 9.21 25.06
CA GLN A 98 -0.47 8.43 24.52
C GLN A 98 -0.96 7.44 23.46
N THR A 99 -0.11 7.14 22.48
CA THR A 99 -0.40 6.09 21.49
C THR A 99 -0.25 4.71 22.13
N PRO A 100 -1.22 3.79 21.97
CA PRO A 100 -1.16 2.45 22.57
C PRO A 100 0.10 1.65 22.19
N LEU A 101 0.53 1.72 20.92
CA LEU A 101 1.77 1.09 20.46
C LEU A 101 3.01 1.61 21.21
N VAL A 102 3.12 2.94 21.36
CA VAL A 102 4.23 3.58 22.09
C VAL A 102 4.22 3.18 23.58
N ASP A 103 3.05 3.20 24.22
CA ASP A 103 2.88 2.79 25.62
C ASP A 103 3.24 1.31 25.82
N SER A 104 2.85 0.42 24.88
CA SER A 104 3.16 -1.01 24.97
C SER A 104 4.67 -1.30 24.91
N ILE A 105 5.43 -0.57 24.08
CA ILE A 105 6.90 -0.65 24.00
C ILE A 105 7.54 -0.16 25.32
N GLU A 106 7.07 0.97 25.85
CA GLU A 106 7.59 1.50 27.12
C GLU A 106 7.29 0.59 28.33
N ARG A 107 6.11 -0.03 28.35
CA ARG A 107 5.74 -1.02 29.37
C ARG A 107 6.64 -2.25 29.30
N LEU A 108 6.90 -2.77 28.10
CA LEU A 108 7.82 -3.89 27.90
C LEU A 108 9.22 -3.56 28.42
N ARG A 109 9.73 -2.38 28.06
CA ARG A 109 11.03 -1.88 28.52
C ARG A 109 11.10 -1.73 30.04
N THR A 110 10.02 -1.24 30.65
CA THR A 110 9.92 -1.08 32.11
C THR A 110 9.87 -2.43 32.82
N ALA A 111 9.14 -3.41 32.28
CA ALA A 111 9.10 -4.76 32.81
C ALA A 111 10.48 -5.44 32.79
N PHE A 112 11.24 -5.28 31.69
CA PHE A 112 12.62 -5.79 31.62
C PHE A 112 13.56 -5.13 32.63
N LYS A 113 13.44 -3.82 32.87
CA LYS A 113 14.22 -3.14 33.93
C LYS A 113 13.90 -3.68 35.31
N ALA A 114 12.64 -3.98 35.60
CA ALA A 114 12.24 -4.58 36.87
C ALA A 114 12.80 -6.01 37.02
N LEU A 115 12.73 -6.81 35.95
CA LEU A 115 13.31 -8.15 35.92
C LEU A 115 14.86 -8.13 36.05
N GLU A 116 15.53 -7.13 35.47
CA GLU A 116 16.97 -6.95 35.65
C GLU A 116 17.34 -6.64 37.11
N ALA A 117 16.54 -5.82 37.80
CA ALA A 117 16.76 -5.45 39.19
C ALA A 117 16.48 -6.61 40.17
N THR A 118 15.49 -7.46 39.88
CA THR A 118 15.15 -8.64 40.71
C THR A 118 14.95 -9.91 39.87
N PRO A 119 16.04 -10.54 39.39
CA PRO A 119 16.00 -11.71 38.51
C PRO A 119 15.33 -12.96 39.05
N GLU A 120 15.29 -13.10 40.37
CA GLU A 120 14.72 -14.25 41.07
C GLU A 120 13.19 -14.14 41.24
N SER A 121 12.59 -13.00 40.87
CA SER A 121 11.17 -12.73 41.05
C SER A 121 10.34 -13.34 39.91
N ASP A 122 9.59 -14.40 40.22
CA ASP A 122 8.60 -14.99 39.29
C ASP A 122 7.54 -13.95 38.87
N ALA A 123 7.21 -13.00 39.75
CA ALA A 123 6.27 -11.93 39.43
C ALA A 123 6.83 -10.98 38.37
N ALA A 124 8.11 -10.62 38.45
CA ALA A 124 8.76 -9.75 37.45
C ALA A 124 8.90 -10.45 36.09
N GLU A 125 9.13 -11.77 36.10
CA GLU A 125 9.12 -12.59 34.88
C GLU A 125 7.73 -12.61 34.21
N ASN A 126 6.69 -12.81 35.01
CA ASN A 126 5.31 -12.80 34.52
C ASN A 126 4.88 -11.41 33.99
N ASP A 127 5.34 -10.33 34.60
CA ASP A 127 5.07 -8.96 34.13
C ASP A 127 5.68 -8.70 32.73
N VAL A 128 6.87 -9.26 32.44
CA VAL A 128 7.49 -9.19 31.10
C VAL A 128 6.64 -9.93 30.07
N ILE A 129 6.18 -11.15 30.39
CA ILE A 129 5.33 -11.94 29.49
C ILE A 129 4.02 -11.21 29.19
N ILE A 130 3.40 -10.59 30.20
CA ILE A 130 2.18 -9.79 30.01
C ILE A 130 2.46 -8.58 29.12
N ALA A 131 3.55 -7.85 29.36
CA ALA A 131 3.90 -6.69 28.56
C ALA A 131 4.19 -7.05 27.10
N ALA A 132 4.88 -8.18 26.87
CA ALA A 132 5.16 -8.69 25.54
C ALA A 132 3.87 -9.09 24.80
N ASN A 133 2.92 -9.74 25.49
CA ASN A 133 1.64 -10.15 24.89
C ASN A 133 0.79 -8.94 24.48
N ASN A 134 0.82 -7.88 25.29
CA ASN A 134 0.14 -6.63 24.98
C ASN A 134 0.75 -5.94 23.75
N LEU A 135 2.09 -5.92 23.61
CA LEU A 135 2.77 -5.38 22.43
C LEU A 135 2.41 -6.17 21.16
N THR A 136 2.50 -7.50 21.23
CA THR A 136 2.05 -8.41 20.16
C THR A 136 0.61 -8.11 19.75
N SER A 137 -0.31 -8.05 20.71
CA SER A 137 -1.74 -7.83 20.43
C SER A 137 -1.99 -6.46 19.77
N GLU A 138 -1.24 -5.43 20.18
CA GLU A 138 -1.37 -4.10 19.61
C GLU A 138 -0.83 -4.02 18.17
N ILE A 139 0.30 -4.67 17.88
CA ILE A 139 0.83 -4.80 16.52
C ILE A 139 -0.16 -5.56 15.62
N THR A 140 -0.71 -6.68 16.08
CA THR A 140 -1.74 -7.43 15.34
C THR A 140 -2.99 -6.58 15.11
N ARG A 141 -3.46 -5.83 16.12
CA ARG A 141 -4.62 -4.93 15.98
C ARG A 141 -4.40 -3.87 14.89
N LEU A 142 -3.20 -3.31 14.80
CA LEU A 142 -2.85 -2.34 13.76
C LEU A 142 -2.80 -3.00 12.38
N SER A 143 -2.20 -4.18 12.26
CA SER A 143 -2.16 -4.96 11.01
C SER A 143 -3.58 -5.29 10.52
N ASP A 144 -4.44 -5.84 11.39
CA ASP A 144 -5.84 -6.16 11.07
C ASP A 144 -6.64 -4.91 10.69
N GLY A 145 -6.34 -3.78 11.33
CA GLY A 145 -6.95 -2.50 11.00
C GLY A 145 -6.57 -1.99 9.61
N LEU A 146 -5.31 -2.16 9.20
CA LEU A 146 -4.86 -1.82 7.84
C LEU A 146 -5.55 -2.71 6.80
N ASP A 147 -5.69 -4.01 7.08
CA ASP A 147 -6.44 -4.95 6.22
C ASP A 147 -7.91 -4.53 6.08
N LEU A 148 -8.55 -4.12 7.18
CA LEU A 148 -9.95 -3.67 7.15
C LEU A 148 -10.12 -2.42 6.29
N ILE A 149 -9.22 -1.45 6.43
CA ILE A 149 -9.21 -0.22 5.63
C ILE A 149 -8.95 -0.55 4.16
N GLU A 150 -7.96 -1.39 3.85
CA GLU A 150 -7.68 -1.82 2.49
C GLU A 150 -8.90 -2.47 1.83
N ASN A 151 -9.53 -3.42 2.51
CA ASN A 151 -10.76 -4.07 2.03
C ASN A 151 -11.92 -3.08 1.85
N GLN A 152 -12.00 -2.03 2.68
CA GLN A 152 -12.98 -0.96 2.46
C GLN A 152 -12.67 -0.17 1.20
N VAL A 153 -11.40 0.18 0.96
CA VAL A 153 -10.98 0.88 -0.26
C VAL A 153 -11.25 0.05 -1.51
N LEU A 154 -10.99 -1.26 -1.46
CA LEU A 154 -11.30 -2.17 -2.58
C LEU A 154 -12.80 -2.17 -2.94
N ARG A 155 -13.68 -2.14 -1.93
CA ARG A 155 -15.14 -2.00 -2.13
C ARG A 155 -15.52 -0.61 -2.65
N ASP A 156 -14.92 0.45 -2.11
CA ASP A 156 -15.18 1.82 -2.53
C ASP A 156 -14.80 2.01 -4.01
N ILE A 157 -13.69 1.41 -4.48
CA ILE A 157 -13.33 1.38 -5.91
C ILE A 157 -14.44 0.74 -6.74
N SER A 158 -14.99 -0.40 -6.30
CA SER A 158 -16.09 -1.07 -7.02
C SER A 158 -17.34 -0.19 -7.12
N LEU A 159 -17.66 0.58 -6.07
CA LEU A 159 -18.79 1.51 -6.06
C LEU A 159 -18.55 2.68 -7.00
N VAL A 160 -17.37 3.32 -6.91
CA VAL A 160 -16.98 4.44 -7.78
C VAL A 160 -16.93 4.03 -9.25
N VAL A 161 -16.45 2.83 -9.57
CA VAL A 161 -16.49 2.26 -10.93
C VAL A 161 -17.93 2.07 -11.41
N THR A 162 -18.83 1.62 -10.54
CA THR A 162 -20.26 1.48 -10.86
C THR A 162 -20.90 2.84 -11.16
N ASP A 163 -20.56 3.85 -10.35
CA ASP A 163 -21.02 5.23 -10.55
C ASP A 163 -20.48 5.84 -11.84
N ALA A 164 -19.20 5.60 -12.16
CA ALA A 164 -18.58 6.04 -13.41
C ALA A 164 -19.29 5.45 -14.63
N ASN A 165 -19.51 4.13 -14.64
CA ASN A 165 -20.19 3.44 -15.73
C ASN A 165 -21.64 3.91 -15.90
N SER A 166 -22.32 4.21 -14.79
CA SER A 166 -23.68 4.76 -14.82
C SER A 166 -23.72 6.15 -15.44
N ALA A 167 -22.82 7.05 -15.03
CA ALA A 167 -22.70 8.39 -15.60
C ALA A 167 -22.34 8.35 -17.09
N ILE A 168 -21.38 7.50 -17.48
CA ILE A 168 -20.98 7.29 -18.88
C ILE A 168 -22.18 6.86 -19.73
N THR A 169 -22.97 5.90 -19.25
CA THR A 169 -24.17 5.39 -19.95
C THR A 169 -25.27 6.44 -20.06
N GLU A 170 -25.49 7.24 -19.01
CA GLU A 170 -26.50 8.30 -19.04
C GLU A 170 -26.08 9.45 -19.97
N ILE A 171 -24.79 9.82 -19.99
CA ILE A 171 -24.25 10.81 -20.94
C ILE A 171 -24.50 10.36 -22.39
N ASP A 172 -24.22 9.09 -22.72
CA ASP A 172 -24.49 8.54 -24.05
C ASP A 172 -26.00 8.57 -24.39
N THR A 173 -26.84 8.18 -23.44
CA THR A 173 -28.30 8.22 -23.60
C THR A 173 -28.81 9.64 -23.83
N LEU A 174 -28.29 10.62 -23.09
CA LEU A 174 -28.64 12.04 -23.24
C LEU A 174 -28.12 12.61 -24.55
N ASN A 175 -26.90 12.26 -24.99
CA ASN A 175 -26.37 12.63 -26.29
C ASN A 175 -27.29 12.17 -27.42
N ASN A 176 -27.74 10.90 -27.39
CA ASN A 176 -28.66 10.36 -28.39
C ASN A 176 -30.01 11.10 -28.41
N LYS A 177 -30.57 11.45 -27.24
CA LYS A 177 -31.79 12.26 -27.15
C LYS A 177 -31.59 13.67 -27.68
N ILE A 178 -30.46 14.31 -27.38
CA ILE A 178 -30.10 15.66 -27.85
C ILE A 178 -30.03 15.69 -29.38
N VAL A 179 -29.32 14.73 -30.00
CA VAL A 179 -29.21 14.66 -31.46
C VAL A 179 -30.59 14.50 -32.11
N VAL A 180 -31.45 13.62 -31.57
CA VAL A 180 -32.81 13.41 -32.08
C VAL A 180 -33.66 14.68 -31.97
N GLU A 181 -33.69 15.32 -30.80
CA GLU A 181 -34.50 16.52 -30.56
C GLU A 181 -33.99 17.71 -31.38
N LYS A 182 -32.66 17.89 -31.49
CA LYS A 182 -32.04 18.94 -32.31
C LYS A 182 -32.37 18.75 -33.80
N SER A 183 -32.29 17.51 -34.30
CA SER A 183 -32.66 17.19 -35.70
C SER A 183 -34.14 17.46 -36.00
N ALA A 184 -35.01 17.36 -34.99
CA ALA A 184 -36.43 17.69 -35.07
C ALA A 184 -36.72 19.19 -34.88
N GLY A 185 -35.68 20.03 -34.70
CA GLY A 185 -35.81 21.46 -34.45
C GLY A 185 -36.42 21.81 -33.09
N ARG A 186 -36.29 20.92 -32.10
CA ARG A 186 -36.81 21.09 -30.74
C ARG A 186 -35.70 21.51 -29.78
N SER A 187 -36.08 22.17 -28.68
CA SER A 187 -35.15 22.65 -27.65
C SER A 187 -34.50 21.49 -26.90
N THR A 188 -33.16 21.49 -26.85
CA THR A 188 -32.33 20.49 -26.17
C THR A 188 -31.80 20.95 -24.80
N THR A 189 -31.96 22.22 -24.46
CA THR A 189 -31.37 22.85 -23.26
C THR A 189 -31.62 22.12 -21.94
N ALA A 190 -32.79 21.46 -21.79
CA ALA A 190 -33.08 20.69 -20.58
C ALA A 190 -32.28 19.38 -20.51
N LEU A 191 -32.11 18.71 -21.66
CA LEU A 191 -31.27 17.51 -21.78
C LEU A 191 -29.79 17.88 -21.63
N GLU A 192 -29.38 19.03 -22.14
CA GLU A 192 -28.02 19.54 -21.96
C GLU A 192 -27.70 19.82 -20.49
N ASN A 193 -28.63 20.43 -19.73
CA ASN A 193 -28.45 20.62 -18.29
C ASN A 193 -28.32 19.28 -17.55
N GLN A 194 -29.10 18.26 -17.92
CA GLN A 194 -28.96 16.91 -17.37
C GLN A 194 -27.60 16.29 -17.73
N ARG A 195 -27.15 16.47 -18.98
CA ARG A 195 -25.86 15.94 -19.43
C ARG A 195 -24.70 16.61 -18.70
N ASP A 196 -24.74 17.93 -18.52
CA ASP A 196 -23.71 18.66 -17.79
C ASP A 196 -23.65 18.23 -16.32
N ALA A 197 -24.78 17.88 -15.70
CA ALA A 197 -24.82 17.31 -14.36
C ALA A 197 -24.12 15.94 -14.28
N GLU A 198 -24.40 15.04 -15.24
CA GLU A 198 -23.74 13.73 -15.31
C GLU A 198 -22.24 13.86 -15.63
N ILE A 199 -21.85 14.83 -16.45
CA ILE A 199 -20.43 15.14 -16.70
C ILE A 199 -19.76 15.67 -15.42
N THR A 200 -20.46 16.50 -14.64
CA THR A 200 -19.95 16.98 -13.35
C THR A 200 -19.73 15.81 -12.38
N LYS A 201 -20.69 14.87 -12.31
CA LYS A 201 -20.55 13.63 -11.54
C LYS A 201 -19.37 12.79 -12.03
N LEU A 202 -19.19 12.64 -13.34
CA LEU A 202 -18.06 11.90 -13.88
C LEU A 202 -16.72 12.62 -13.64
N ALA A 203 -16.74 13.97 -13.59
CA ALA A 203 -15.56 14.79 -13.31
C ALA A 203 -15.08 14.69 -11.85
N SER A 204 -15.94 14.37 -10.88
CA SER A 204 -15.48 14.06 -9.51
C SER A 204 -14.71 12.73 -9.47
N ILE A 205 -15.07 11.80 -10.36
CA ILE A 205 -14.47 10.46 -10.43
C ILE A 205 -13.15 10.46 -11.19
N SER A 206 -13.06 11.18 -12.32
CA SER A 206 -11.86 11.23 -13.17
C SER A 206 -11.76 12.55 -13.93
N GLN A 207 -10.54 13.01 -14.25
CA GLN A 207 -10.36 14.24 -15.01
C GLN A 207 -10.81 14.08 -16.47
N LEU A 208 -11.66 14.99 -16.93
CA LEU A 208 -12.29 14.91 -18.24
C LEU A 208 -11.85 16.01 -19.22
N ARG A 209 -11.96 15.68 -20.51
CA ARG A 209 -11.96 16.61 -21.64
C ARG A 209 -13.21 16.35 -22.46
N THR A 210 -14.00 17.39 -22.68
CA THR A 210 -15.24 17.30 -23.45
C THR A 210 -15.14 18.06 -24.76
N PHE A 211 -15.75 17.52 -25.81
CA PHE A 211 -15.83 18.14 -27.13
C PHE A 211 -17.25 18.05 -27.66
N GLU A 212 -17.89 19.19 -27.86
CA GLU A 212 -19.22 19.26 -28.46
C GLU A 212 -19.11 19.28 -30.00
N ARG A 213 -20.00 18.56 -30.67
CA ARG A 213 -20.11 18.50 -32.14
C ARG A 213 -21.29 19.34 -32.64
N ASP A 214 -21.30 19.62 -33.94
CA ASP A 214 -22.36 20.43 -34.58
C ASP A 214 -23.77 19.85 -34.39
N ASP A 215 -23.89 18.52 -34.29
CA ASP A 215 -25.16 17.81 -34.03
C ASP A 215 -25.62 17.88 -32.56
N GLY A 216 -24.83 18.52 -31.68
CA GLY A 216 -25.09 18.66 -30.24
C GLY A 216 -24.64 17.45 -29.41
N SER A 217 -24.10 16.38 -30.01
CA SER A 217 -23.48 15.29 -29.26
C SER A 217 -22.17 15.76 -28.60
N MET A 218 -21.80 15.12 -27.49
CA MET A 218 -20.57 15.44 -26.76
C MET A 218 -19.69 14.20 -26.61
N ALA A 219 -18.47 14.29 -27.11
CA ALA A 219 -17.44 13.29 -26.86
C ALA A 219 -16.73 13.59 -25.54
N VAL A 220 -16.50 12.54 -24.74
CA VAL A 220 -15.88 12.62 -23.41
C VAL A 220 -14.67 11.71 -23.37
N TYR A 221 -13.52 12.30 -23.06
CA TYR A 221 -12.24 11.62 -22.91
C TYR A 221 -11.66 11.90 -21.53
N THR A 222 -10.85 10.99 -21.03
CA THR A 222 -9.94 11.31 -19.91
C THR A 222 -8.77 12.17 -20.40
N THR A 223 -8.06 12.83 -19.49
CA THR A 223 -6.84 13.57 -19.83
C THR A 223 -5.70 12.67 -20.31
N SER A 224 -5.69 11.39 -19.92
CA SER A 224 -4.75 10.36 -20.41
C SER A 224 -5.10 9.80 -21.80
N GLY A 225 -6.20 10.27 -22.40
CA GLY A 225 -6.61 9.92 -23.76
C GLY A 225 -7.48 8.66 -23.86
N LEU A 226 -7.96 8.10 -22.73
CA LEU A 226 -9.00 7.06 -22.77
C LEU A 226 -10.33 7.67 -23.22
N ILE A 227 -11.00 6.98 -24.13
CA ILE A 227 -12.35 7.33 -24.59
C ILE A 227 -13.34 6.82 -23.55
N LEU A 228 -14.27 7.67 -23.12
CA LEU A 228 -15.36 7.27 -22.21
C LEU A 228 -16.70 7.24 -22.93
N VAL A 229 -16.99 8.30 -23.70
CA VAL A 229 -18.18 8.41 -24.54
C VAL A 229 -17.77 8.98 -25.89
N ASP A 230 -18.02 8.22 -26.96
CA ASP A 230 -17.91 8.74 -28.32
C ASP A 230 -18.96 8.10 -29.24
N ALA A 231 -18.60 7.05 -30.00
CA ALA A 231 -19.54 6.31 -30.83
C ALA A 231 -20.41 5.33 -30.01
N SER A 232 -19.88 4.89 -28.87
CA SER A 232 -20.54 4.06 -27.86
C SER A 232 -19.92 4.36 -26.49
N PRO A 233 -20.63 4.09 -25.39
CA PRO A 233 -20.07 4.20 -24.05
C PRO A 233 -19.06 3.08 -23.78
N GLU A 234 -17.91 3.43 -23.20
CA GLU A 234 -16.91 2.46 -22.74
C GLU A 234 -17.16 2.08 -21.26
N THR A 235 -16.77 0.88 -20.86
CA THR A 235 -17.04 0.35 -19.50
C THR A 235 -15.76 0.09 -18.74
N PHE A 236 -15.64 0.67 -17.54
CA PHE A 236 -14.65 0.31 -16.55
C PHE A 236 -14.99 -1.03 -15.89
N THR A 237 -13.99 -1.88 -15.69
CA THR A 237 -14.13 -3.15 -14.98
C THR A 237 -13.12 -3.21 -13.85
N TRP A 238 -13.59 -3.51 -12.64
CA TRP A 238 -12.77 -3.74 -11.46
C TRP A 238 -12.84 -5.21 -11.05
N ASP A 239 -11.69 -5.85 -10.96
CA ASP A 239 -11.53 -7.18 -10.38
C ASP A 239 -10.79 -7.06 -9.05
N GLU A 240 -11.53 -7.26 -7.95
CA GLU A 240 -11.02 -7.12 -6.58
C GLU A 240 -9.97 -8.18 -6.23
N ALA A 241 -10.13 -9.42 -6.74
CA ALA A 241 -9.24 -10.52 -6.42
C ALA A 241 -7.85 -10.35 -7.05
N THR A 242 -7.80 -9.82 -8.27
CA THR A 242 -6.57 -9.57 -9.01
C THR A 242 -6.09 -8.12 -8.93
N ARG A 243 -6.85 -7.26 -8.24
CA ARG A 243 -6.60 -5.80 -8.11
C ARG A 243 -6.38 -5.15 -9.48
N SER A 244 -7.27 -5.46 -10.41
CA SER A 244 -7.16 -5.03 -11.81
C SER A 244 -8.29 -4.07 -12.18
N LEU A 245 -7.91 -2.87 -12.61
CA LEU A 245 -8.83 -1.90 -13.21
C LEU A 245 -8.58 -1.89 -14.71
N THR A 246 -9.60 -2.15 -15.51
CA THR A 246 -9.51 -2.07 -16.96
C THR A 246 -10.62 -1.20 -17.50
N ILE A 247 -10.48 -0.76 -18.76
CA ILE A 247 -11.55 -0.11 -19.48
C ILE A 247 -11.64 -0.73 -20.87
N SER A 248 -12.86 -0.92 -21.35
CA SER A 248 -13.14 -1.34 -22.72
C SER A 248 -12.49 -0.34 -23.70
N GLY A 249 -11.96 -0.86 -24.82
CA GLY A 249 -11.27 -0.02 -25.83
C GLY A 249 -9.84 0.42 -25.48
N SER A 250 -9.31 0.12 -24.29
CA SER A 250 -7.90 0.37 -23.95
C SER A 250 -7.00 -0.82 -24.31
N ASN A 251 -5.76 -0.53 -24.73
CA ASN A 251 -4.71 -1.52 -24.93
C ASN A 251 -3.98 -1.89 -23.62
N SER A 252 -4.25 -1.19 -22.51
CA SER A 252 -3.62 -1.48 -21.22
C SER A 252 -4.29 -2.68 -20.54
N THR A 253 -3.49 -3.60 -20.01
CA THR A 253 -3.97 -4.80 -19.31
C THR A 253 -4.39 -4.51 -17.86
N ASN A 254 -3.88 -3.43 -17.25
CA ASN A 254 -4.31 -2.91 -15.95
C ASN A 254 -3.98 -1.40 -15.87
N LEU A 255 -4.99 -0.57 -15.62
CA LEU A 255 -4.86 0.88 -15.52
C LEU A 255 -4.10 1.30 -14.26
N LEU A 256 -4.15 0.52 -13.17
CA LEU A 256 -3.49 0.84 -11.89
C LEU A 256 -1.98 1.05 -12.03
N THR A 257 -1.34 0.31 -12.94
CA THR A 257 0.11 0.31 -13.13
C THR A 257 0.54 1.05 -14.40
N SER A 258 -0.39 1.76 -15.05
CA SER A 258 -0.15 2.46 -16.31
C SER A 258 -0.12 3.97 -16.12
N ASP A 259 0.43 4.67 -17.10
CA ASP A 259 0.35 6.14 -17.25
C ASP A 259 -1.07 6.65 -17.52
N LYS A 260 -2.05 5.73 -17.63
CA LYS A 260 -3.46 6.02 -17.87
C LYS A 260 -4.35 5.81 -16.65
N LEU A 261 -3.77 5.66 -15.45
CA LEU A 261 -4.56 5.62 -14.22
C LEU A 261 -5.45 6.87 -14.15
N PRO A 262 -6.78 6.70 -13.97
CA PRO A 262 -7.68 7.83 -13.81
C PRO A 262 -7.28 8.72 -12.60
N ASP A 263 -7.41 10.04 -12.73
CA ASP A 263 -7.32 10.98 -11.60
C ASP A 263 -8.63 10.95 -10.76
N GLY A 264 -8.86 11.96 -9.92
CA GLY A 264 -10.12 12.12 -9.17
C GLY A 264 -10.26 11.16 -7.99
N GLU A 265 -11.50 10.91 -7.58
CA GLU A 265 -11.82 9.96 -6.51
C GLU A 265 -11.28 8.55 -6.81
N LEU A 266 -11.43 8.08 -8.05
CA LEU A 266 -10.94 6.76 -8.45
C LEU A 266 -9.42 6.68 -8.39
N GLY A 267 -8.73 7.73 -8.84
CA GLY A 267 -7.28 7.84 -8.74
C GLY A 267 -6.76 7.90 -7.32
N ALA A 268 -7.46 8.62 -6.43
CA ALA A 268 -7.11 8.70 -5.02
C ALA A 268 -7.21 7.31 -4.35
N LEU A 269 -8.33 6.61 -4.53
CA LEU A 269 -8.52 5.25 -4.00
C LEU A 269 -7.48 4.26 -4.57
N ALA A 270 -7.31 4.26 -5.89
CA ALA A 270 -6.40 3.33 -6.57
C ALA A 270 -4.94 3.56 -6.17
N ASN A 271 -4.49 4.81 -6.06
CA ASN A 271 -3.14 5.12 -5.61
C ASN A 271 -2.91 4.70 -4.16
N PHE A 272 -3.90 4.85 -3.28
CA PHE A 272 -3.75 4.55 -1.86
C PHE A 272 -3.41 3.08 -1.57
N ILE A 273 -3.94 2.17 -2.41
CA ILE A 273 -3.77 0.71 -2.29
C ILE A 273 -2.70 0.13 -3.22
N ARG A 274 -1.97 0.98 -3.94
CA ARG A 274 -1.08 0.53 -5.01
C ARG A 274 0.17 -0.17 -4.46
N THR A 275 0.48 -1.37 -4.96
CA THR A 275 1.57 -2.21 -4.44
C THR A 275 2.77 -2.35 -5.38
N ASP A 276 2.72 -1.80 -6.60
CA ASP A 276 3.82 -1.92 -7.55
C ASP A 276 5.07 -1.13 -7.12
N ALA A 277 6.23 -1.50 -7.69
CA ALA A 277 7.53 -0.94 -7.32
C ALA A 277 7.57 0.60 -7.44
N THR A 278 6.91 1.18 -8.46
CA THR A 278 6.88 2.64 -8.62
C THR A 278 6.05 3.33 -7.53
N ALA A 279 5.01 2.66 -7.04
CA ALA A 279 4.21 3.13 -5.91
C ALA A 279 5.02 3.13 -4.62
N GLN A 280 5.77 2.05 -4.38
CA GLN A 280 6.63 1.91 -3.22
C GLN A 280 7.75 2.96 -3.24
N SER A 281 8.42 3.18 -4.38
CA SER A 281 9.47 4.20 -4.48
C SER A 281 8.97 5.64 -4.51
N SER A 282 7.66 5.87 -4.66
CA SER A 282 7.10 7.22 -4.80
C SER A 282 7.28 8.06 -3.53
N SER A 283 7.71 9.31 -3.68
CA SER A 283 7.72 10.30 -2.59
C SER A 283 6.34 10.89 -2.30
N ASP A 284 5.35 10.64 -3.17
CA ASP A 284 3.97 11.04 -2.93
C ASP A 284 3.38 10.23 -1.76
N SER A 285 2.90 10.97 -0.76
CA SER A 285 2.28 10.42 0.45
C SER A 285 0.97 9.68 0.18
N GLY A 286 0.22 10.05 -0.86
CA GLY A 286 -1.05 9.42 -1.25
C GLY A 286 -0.88 8.16 -2.10
N THR A 287 0.36 7.82 -2.48
CA THR A 287 0.66 6.68 -3.32
C THR A 287 1.22 5.51 -2.51
N GLY A 288 0.59 4.34 -2.64
CA GLY A 288 0.93 3.08 -1.98
C GLY A 288 0.79 3.10 -0.46
N THR A 289 0.08 4.08 0.10
CA THR A 289 0.10 4.44 1.52
C THR A 289 -0.11 3.25 2.46
N ILE A 290 -1.10 2.38 2.19
CA ILE A 290 -1.36 1.20 3.03
C ILE A 290 -0.15 0.27 3.04
N GLN A 291 0.37 -0.07 1.87
CA GLN A 291 1.53 -0.96 1.77
C GLN A 291 2.77 -0.35 2.44
N LYS A 292 2.98 0.97 2.32
CA LYS A 292 4.10 1.64 3.00
C LYS A 292 3.98 1.53 4.52
N LEU A 293 2.78 1.71 5.07
CA LEU A 293 2.52 1.58 6.51
C LEU A 293 2.66 0.13 6.98
N ARG A 294 2.16 -0.82 6.19
CA ARG A 294 2.33 -2.26 6.43
C ARG A 294 3.81 -2.63 6.49
N ASN A 295 4.59 -2.23 5.48
CA ASN A 295 6.04 -2.43 5.47
C ASN A 295 6.71 -1.82 6.72
N GLN A 296 6.32 -0.61 7.13
CA GLN A 296 6.88 0.03 8.33
C GLN A 296 6.54 -0.72 9.63
N LEU A 297 5.33 -1.27 9.74
CA LEU A 297 4.88 -2.08 10.87
C LEU A 297 5.59 -3.44 10.89
N ASP A 298 5.77 -4.05 9.72
CA ASP A 298 6.51 -5.30 9.55
C ASP A 298 7.98 -5.13 9.91
N GLU A 299 8.62 -4.05 9.49
CA GLU A 299 10.01 -3.75 9.88
C GLU A 299 10.15 -3.52 11.39
N LEU A 300 9.17 -2.86 12.02
CA LEU A 300 9.14 -2.70 13.47
C LEU A 300 9.04 -4.05 14.18
N ALA A 301 8.10 -4.90 13.76
CA ALA A 301 7.90 -6.22 14.34
C ALA A 301 9.09 -7.16 14.11
N PHE A 302 9.63 -7.17 12.89
CA PHE A 302 10.81 -7.95 12.54
C PHE A 302 12.01 -7.51 13.37
N SER A 303 12.23 -6.19 13.52
CA SER A 303 13.29 -5.68 14.37
C SER A 303 13.08 -5.99 15.86
N LEU A 304 11.85 -6.22 16.32
CA LEU A 304 11.56 -6.66 17.70
C LEU A 304 11.81 -8.17 17.90
N ALA A 305 11.59 -8.97 16.85
CA ALA A 305 11.89 -10.40 16.85
C ALA A 305 13.40 -10.69 16.80
N ASP A 306 14.15 -9.96 15.97
CA ASP A 306 15.60 -10.08 15.85
C ASP A 306 16.33 -9.22 16.91
N ASN A 307 16.58 -9.82 18.08
CA ASN A 307 17.30 -9.19 19.19
C ASN A 307 18.83 -9.39 19.14
N SER A 308 19.40 -9.81 18.01
CA SER A 308 20.84 -10.06 17.90
C SER A 308 21.68 -8.78 18.14
N THR A 309 22.82 -8.94 18.82
CA THR A 309 23.78 -7.86 19.12
C THR A 309 24.38 -7.21 17.87
N ALA A 310 24.25 -7.86 16.70
CA ALA A 310 24.76 -7.38 15.40
C ALA A 310 24.18 -6.00 14.99
N ARG A 311 22.97 -5.64 15.44
CA ARG A 311 22.33 -4.37 15.06
C ARG A 311 22.75 -3.16 15.93
N THR A 312 23.76 -3.30 16.79
CA THR A 312 24.39 -2.16 17.49
C THR A 312 25.48 -1.48 16.65
N SER A 313 25.90 -2.08 15.53
CA SER A 313 26.93 -1.54 14.63
C SER A 313 26.32 -1.25 13.26
N GLY A 314 26.18 0.02 12.92
CA GLY A 314 25.66 0.44 11.61
C GLY A 314 26.52 -0.14 10.48
N ALA A 315 25.93 -0.99 9.66
CA ALA A 315 26.48 -1.35 8.37
C ALA A 315 25.62 -0.67 7.30
N THR A 316 26.24 0.27 6.59
CA THR A 316 25.69 1.03 5.48
C THR A 316 25.55 0.09 4.29
N PHE A 317 24.36 -0.05 3.70
CA PHE A 317 24.15 -0.88 2.51
C PHE A 317 23.36 -0.17 1.40
N VAL A 318 23.50 -0.76 0.23
CA VAL A 318 23.48 -0.17 -1.11
C VAL A 318 22.07 0.28 -1.53
N ASP A 319 21.99 1.48 -2.13
CA ASP A 319 20.79 2.05 -2.75
C ASP A 319 20.16 1.06 -3.76
N ALA A 320 18.84 0.83 -3.68
CA ALA A 320 18.07 -0.11 -4.50
C ALA A 320 18.21 0.14 -6.02
N ASN A 321 18.65 1.35 -6.42
CA ASN A 321 18.89 1.71 -7.82
C ASN A 321 20.36 1.62 -8.28
N ALA A 322 21.28 1.15 -7.44
CA ALA A 322 22.68 0.96 -7.84
C ALA A 322 22.87 -0.33 -8.65
N ASP A 323 23.73 -0.27 -9.67
CA ASP A 323 24.18 -1.43 -10.42
C ASP A 323 24.89 -2.43 -9.48
N LEU A 324 24.33 -3.64 -9.36
CA LEU A 324 24.85 -4.70 -8.50
C LEU A 324 26.29 -5.10 -8.88
N THR A 325 26.65 -4.95 -10.15
CA THR A 325 27.98 -5.30 -10.67
C THR A 325 29.06 -4.27 -10.35
N GLY A 326 28.66 -3.08 -9.87
CA GLY A 326 29.58 -2.03 -9.42
C GLY A 326 30.28 -2.33 -8.09
N SER A 327 29.79 -3.33 -7.34
CA SER A 327 30.32 -3.73 -6.02
C SER A 327 31.59 -4.60 -6.07
N GLY A 328 31.92 -5.16 -7.26
CA GLY A 328 33.12 -5.98 -7.48
C GLY A 328 33.03 -7.44 -7.01
N THR A 329 32.02 -7.79 -6.21
CA THR A 329 31.77 -9.16 -5.73
C THR A 329 30.79 -9.93 -6.61
N ILE A 330 29.79 -9.25 -7.19
CA ILE A 330 28.80 -9.81 -8.12
C ILE A 330 29.20 -9.42 -9.54
N THR A 331 29.38 -10.39 -10.44
CA THR A 331 29.80 -10.13 -11.84
C THR A 331 28.66 -10.40 -12.83
N ALA A 332 28.62 -9.65 -13.92
CA ALA A 332 27.71 -9.95 -15.03
C ALA A 332 27.97 -11.38 -15.57
N GLY A 333 26.91 -12.18 -15.66
CA GLY A 333 26.95 -13.60 -16.00
C GLY A 333 26.86 -14.54 -14.79
N ASN A 334 26.89 -14.03 -13.55
CA ASN A 334 26.62 -14.84 -12.38
C ASN A 334 25.16 -15.35 -12.40
N THR A 335 24.94 -16.58 -11.93
CA THR A 335 23.60 -17.20 -11.92
C THR A 335 23.15 -17.60 -10.51
N LEU A 336 21.84 -17.51 -10.29
CA LEU A 336 21.11 -18.07 -9.16
C LEU A 336 20.20 -19.18 -9.68
N THR A 337 20.32 -20.40 -9.14
CA THR A 337 19.49 -21.55 -9.53
C THR A 337 18.56 -21.91 -8.38
N PHE A 338 17.27 -22.06 -8.67
CA PHE A 338 16.25 -22.27 -7.65
C PHE A 338 15.62 -23.66 -7.80
N THR A 339 15.75 -24.47 -6.76
CA THR A 339 15.22 -25.85 -6.73
C THR A 339 14.22 -25.96 -5.59
N VAL A 340 13.02 -26.45 -5.90
CA VAL A 340 11.92 -26.59 -4.94
C VAL A 340 11.44 -28.03 -4.93
N GLY A 341 11.39 -28.67 -3.76
CA GLY A 341 11.00 -30.08 -3.62
C GLY A 341 11.93 -31.05 -4.38
N GLY A 342 13.19 -30.65 -4.60
CA GLY A 342 14.17 -31.40 -5.39
C GLY A 342 14.06 -31.22 -6.92
N ALA A 343 13.10 -30.44 -7.42
CA ALA A 343 12.97 -30.10 -8.84
C ALA A 343 13.46 -28.67 -9.14
N LEU A 344 14.25 -28.50 -10.20
CA LEU A 344 14.70 -27.19 -10.66
C LEU A 344 13.48 -26.39 -11.16
N GLN A 345 13.21 -25.25 -10.53
CA GLN A 345 12.12 -24.34 -10.91
C GLN A 345 12.57 -23.28 -11.92
N GLY A 346 13.81 -22.81 -11.81
CA GLY A 346 14.33 -21.79 -12.72
C GLY A 346 15.74 -21.33 -12.40
N THR A 347 16.25 -20.43 -13.23
CA THR A 347 17.57 -19.81 -13.07
C THR A 347 17.47 -18.34 -13.41
N VAL A 348 18.03 -17.48 -12.57
CA VAL A 348 18.20 -16.05 -12.82
C VAL A 348 19.67 -15.80 -13.14
N THR A 349 19.92 -15.08 -14.23
CA THR A 349 21.27 -14.61 -14.59
C THR A 349 21.33 -13.12 -14.33
N ILE A 350 22.37 -12.67 -13.63
CA ILE A 350 22.62 -11.26 -13.33
C ILE A 350 23.40 -10.68 -14.52
N ASN A 351 22.83 -9.67 -15.17
CA ASN A 351 23.44 -8.99 -16.31
C ASN A 351 24.10 -7.68 -15.87
N ALA A 352 24.96 -7.12 -16.72
CA ALA A 352 25.54 -5.81 -16.48
C ALA A 352 24.44 -4.74 -16.46
N GLY A 353 24.39 -3.94 -15.39
CA GLY A 353 23.36 -2.92 -15.20
C GLY A 353 22.08 -3.42 -14.53
N ASP A 354 21.99 -4.70 -14.14
CA ASP A 354 20.85 -5.18 -13.34
C ASP A 354 20.88 -4.53 -11.95
N SER A 355 19.76 -3.88 -11.59
CA SER A 355 19.48 -3.44 -10.22
C SER A 355 18.98 -4.60 -9.35
N ILE A 356 18.96 -4.41 -8.03
CA ILE A 356 18.36 -5.41 -7.13
C ILE A 356 16.88 -5.66 -7.44
N ASP A 357 16.14 -4.63 -7.85
CA ASP A 357 14.75 -4.76 -8.27
C ASP A 357 14.59 -5.61 -9.53
N THR A 358 15.53 -5.49 -10.47
CA THR A 358 15.54 -6.30 -11.70
C THR A 358 15.78 -7.77 -11.37
N VAL A 359 16.73 -8.04 -10.46
CA VAL A 359 17.01 -9.40 -9.98
C VAL A 359 15.80 -9.97 -9.23
N VAL A 360 15.16 -9.19 -8.35
CA VAL A 360 13.94 -9.57 -7.64
C VAL A 360 12.81 -9.92 -8.61
N ALA A 361 12.55 -9.08 -9.61
CA ALA A 361 11.52 -9.33 -10.62
C ALA A 361 11.78 -10.63 -11.40
N ASN A 362 13.04 -10.88 -11.76
CA ASN A 362 13.44 -12.11 -12.44
C ASN A 362 13.27 -13.36 -11.55
N ILE A 363 13.54 -13.25 -10.25
CA ILE A 363 13.32 -14.34 -9.29
C ILE A 363 11.82 -14.59 -9.13
N ASN A 364 11.00 -13.54 -9.01
CA ASN A 364 9.53 -13.63 -8.89
C ASN A 364 8.84 -14.21 -10.14
N ALA A 365 9.52 -14.23 -11.29
CA ALA A 365 9.02 -14.90 -12.49
C ALA A 365 9.20 -16.43 -12.45
N ILE A 366 9.94 -16.97 -11.49
CA ILE A 366 10.18 -18.41 -11.34
C ILE A 366 9.01 -19.04 -10.56
N ASN A 367 8.49 -20.15 -11.08
CA ASN A 367 7.39 -20.85 -10.44
C ASN A 367 7.78 -21.32 -9.03
N GLN A 368 6.90 -21.11 -8.05
CA GLN A 368 7.10 -21.46 -6.64
C GLN A 368 8.24 -20.73 -5.93
N VAL A 369 8.82 -19.69 -6.52
CA VAL A 369 9.94 -18.94 -5.92
C VAL A 369 9.60 -17.46 -5.96
N ARG A 370 9.80 -16.79 -4.83
CA ARG A 370 9.53 -15.36 -4.70
C ARG A 370 10.68 -14.67 -4.00
N ALA A 371 10.91 -13.41 -4.35
CA ALA A 371 11.92 -12.58 -3.75
C ALA A 371 11.41 -11.17 -3.47
N ARG A 372 12.01 -10.51 -2.48
CA ARG A 372 11.83 -9.09 -2.21
C ARG A 372 13.09 -8.51 -1.61
N VAL A 373 13.18 -7.19 -1.59
CA VAL A 373 14.17 -6.46 -0.79
C VAL A 373 13.46 -5.90 0.43
N ASP A 374 13.97 -6.20 1.62
CA ASP A 374 13.42 -5.62 2.85
C ASP A 374 13.85 -4.15 3.04
N GLY A 375 13.30 -3.47 4.05
CA GLY A 375 13.61 -2.08 4.38
C GLY A 375 15.05 -1.84 4.84
N HIS A 376 15.88 -2.87 4.83
CA HIS A 376 17.30 -2.85 5.14
C HIS A 376 18.18 -3.12 3.91
N GLY A 377 17.60 -3.34 2.73
CA GLY A 377 18.33 -3.63 1.49
C GLY A 377 18.71 -5.10 1.32
N HIS A 378 18.16 -6.03 2.12
CA HIS A 378 18.45 -7.46 1.99
C HIS A 378 17.51 -8.15 1.01
N LEU A 379 18.08 -8.96 0.12
CA LEU A 379 17.34 -9.84 -0.77
C LEU A 379 16.81 -11.06 -0.01
N GLN A 380 15.53 -11.05 0.30
CA GLN A 380 14.81 -12.19 0.86
C GLN A 380 14.27 -13.05 -0.29
N ILE A 381 14.46 -14.37 -0.20
CA ILE A 381 13.97 -15.32 -1.22
C ILE A 381 13.26 -16.48 -0.52
N LEU A 382 12.04 -16.77 -0.95
CA LEU A 382 11.14 -17.75 -0.37
C LEU A 382 10.64 -18.74 -1.43
N SER A 383 10.16 -19.91 -0.97
CA SER A 383 9.54 -20.94 -1.80
C SER A 383 8.12 -21.27 -1.35
N ASP A 384 7.23 -21.57 -2.29
CA ASP A 384 5.83 -21.98 -2.08
C ASP A 384 5.64 -23.41 -1.56
N GLY A 385 6.69 -24.21 -1.46
CA GLY A 385 6.58 -25.55 -0.90
C GLY A 385 7.91 -26.30 -0.83
N GLY A 386 7.95 -27.39 -0.07
CA GLY A 386 9.05 -28.38 -0.05
C GLY A 386 10.47 -27.84 0.19
N GLN A 387 11.44 -28.74 0.19
CA GLN A 387 12.85 -28.39 0.37
C GLN A 387 13.31 -27.38 -0.70
N PHE A 388 13.70 -26.18 -0.27
CA PHE A 388 14.08 -25.06 -1.15
C PHE A 388 15.58 -24.81 -1.17
N THR A 389 16.23 -25.03 -2.30
CA THR A 389 17.68 -24.88 -2.45
C THR A 389 17.98 -23.77 -3.45
N ILE A 390 18.80 -22.81 -3.04
CA ILE A 390 19.36 -21.75 -3.89
C ILE A 390 20.82 -22.08 -4.17
N GLY A 391 21.18 -22.20 -5.44
CA GLY A 391 22.54 -22.48 -5.88
C GLY A 391 22.98 -21.51 -6.99
N GLY A 392 23.99 -21.92 -7.76
CA GLY A 392 24.54 -21.10 -8.84
C GLY A 392 25.78 -20.32 -8.38
N THR A 393 26.43 -19.64 -9.34
CA THR A 393 27.72 -18.99 -9.10
C THR A 393 27.60 -17.74 -8.23
N ALA A 394 26.42 -17.12 -8.15
CA ALA A 394 26.18 -15.92 -7.34
C ALA A 394 25.72 -16.21 -5.91
N ALA A 395 25.25 -17.43 -5.59
CA ALA A 395 24.57 -17.68 -4.32
C ALA A 395 25.41 -17.28 -3.09
N ALA A 396 26.69 -17.63 -3.09
CA ALA A 396 27.63 -17.26 -2.03
C ALA A 396 27.93 -15.75 -1.96
N GLU A 397 27.84 -15.04 -3.09
CA GLU A 397 28.08 -13.58 -3.19
C GLU A 397 26.93 -12.78 -2.56
N PHE A 398 25.72 -13.34 -2.51
CA PHE A 398 24.58 -12.82 -1.75
C PHE A 398 24.53 -13.32 -0.29
N GLY A 399 25.56 -14.06 0.15
CA GLY A 399 25.58 -14.67 1.49
C GLY A 399 24.57 -15.81 1.67
N LEU A 400 24.04 -16.38 0.57
CA LEU A 400 23.05 -17.44 0.60
C LEU A 400 23.74 -18.81 0.76
N SER A 401 23.30 -19.59 1.75
CA SER A 401 23.73 -20.98 1.93
C SER A 401 23.17 -21.86 0.82
N THR A 402 24.01 -22.71 0.21
CA THR A 402 23.69 -23.53 -0.97
C THR A 402 22.69 -24.67 -0.72
N THR A 403 22.19 -24.82 0.50
CA THR A 403 21.15 -25.78 0.87
C THR A 403 20.27 -25.18 1.95
N GLN A 404 19.11 -24.64 1.58
CA GLN A 404 18.05 -24.35 2.53
C GLN A 404 17.06 -25.53 2.52
N ILE A 405 16.47 -25.84 3.67
CA ILE A 405 15.37 -26.80 3.75
C ILE A 405 14.19 -25.97 4.25
N ALA A 406 13.44 -25.36 3.33
CA ALA A 406 12.09 -24.89 3.63
C ALA A 406 11.16 -26.10 3.79
N ALA A 407 11.43 -26.95 4.78
CA ALA A 407 10.38 -27.82 5.28
C ALA A 407 9.48 -26.94 6.15
N ASP A 408 8.22 -26.87 5.73
CA ASP A 408 7.00 -26.52 6.46
C ASP A 408 7.04 -26.82 7.98
N SER A 409 7.84 -26.06 8.73
CA SER A 409 7.85 -25.99 10.19
C SER A 409 8.63 -24.75 10.64
N ASP A 410 7.89 -23.69 10.99
CA ASP A 410 8.17 -22.61 11.96
C ASP A 410 9.53 -21.84 12.00
N ASP A 411 10.56 -22.15 11.21
CA ASP A 411 11.94 -21.67 11.50
C ASP A 411 12.60 -20.71 10.48
N THR A 412 11.88 -20.14 9.51
CA THR A 412 12.52 -19.41 8.40
C THR A 412 12.94 -17.96 8.66
N LEU A 413 13.14 -17.51 9.91
CA LEU A 413 13.75 -16.20 10.21
C LEU A 413 14.84 -16.22 11.30
N ALA A 414 15.34 -17.39 11.69
CA ALA A 414 16.34 -17.50 12.77
C ALA A 414 17.69 -18.00 12.27
N TYR A 415 18.47 -17.18 11.55
CA TYR A 415 19.93 -17.43 11.43
C TYR A 415 20.72 -16.13 11.29
N ALA A 416 20.97 -15.47 12.43
CA ALA A 416 22.09 -14.57 12.61
C ALA A 416 22.71 -14.75 14.02
N TYR A 417 23.61 -15.74 14.10
CA TYR A 417 24.81 -15.76 14.95
C TYR A 417 24.66 -15.76 16.48
N GLU A 418 24.73 -16.95 17.09
CA GLU A 418 25.15 -17.12 18.48
C GLU A 418 26.68 -17.17 18.58
N ALA A 419 27.29 -16.10 19.08
CA ALA A 419 28.56 -16.19 19.78
C ALA A 419 28.32 -15.69 21.20
N GLU A 420 28.70 -16.48 22.21
CA GLU A 420 29.13 -16.09 23.58
C GLU A 420 29.34 -17.41 24.38
N ARG A 421 30.43 -18.13 24.11
CA ARG A 421 31.72 -18.15 24.85
C ARG A 421 31.79 -19.15 26.01
N SER A 422 32.63 -20.18 25.85
CA SER A 422 33.36 -20.81 26.96
C SER A 422 34.78 -20.23 27.03
N GLN A 423 35.24 -19.91 28.24
CA GLN A 423 36.52 -19.24 28.49
C GLN A 423 37.71 -20.21 28.36
N GLY A 424 38.70 -19.80 27.53
CA GLY A 424 40.02 -20.41 27.43
C GLY A 424 40.30 -20.95 26.03
N THR A 425 41.29 -20.42 25.31
CA THR A 425 41.62 -20.91 23.96
C THR A 425 43.10 -21.24 23.82
N VAL A 426 43.37 -22.47 23.37
CA VAL A 426 44.52 -22.77 22.52
C VAL A 426 44.12 -22.35 21.10
N PRO A 427 44.95 -21.60 20.36
CA PRO A 427 44.65 -21.24 18.98
C PRO A 427 44.68 -22.49 18.08
N LEU A 428 43.50 -22.94 17.63
CA LEU A 428 43.35 -24.09 16.73
C LEU A 428 43.09 -23.64 15.29
N THR A 429 43.72 -24.30 14.33
CA THR A 429 43.41 -24.20 12.90
C THR A 429 43.23 -25.61 12.35
N THR A 430 42.59 -25.77 11.19
CA THR A 430 42.38 -27.10 10.56
C THR A 430 43.69 -27.84 10.26
N ALA A 431 44.79 -27.11 10.08
CA ALA A 431 46.14 -27.66 9.85
C ALA A 431 46.93 -27.97 11.14
N THR A 432 46.43 -27.59 12.32
CA THR A 432 47.12 -27.84 13.59
C THR A 432 47.18 -29.34 13.87
N VAL A 433 48.39 -29.88 14.08
CA VAL A 433 48.58 -31.29 14.49
C VAL A 433 48.18 -31.42 15.95
N MET A 434 47.29 -32.37 16.27
CA MET A 434 46.72 -32.52 17.62
C MET A 434 47.80 -32.74 18.69
N SER A 435 48.83 -33.55 18.41
CA SER A 435 49.95 -33.78 19.33
C SER A 435 50.93 -32.60 19.48
N SER A 436 50.73 -31.51 18.71
CA SER A 436 51.51 -30.27 18.86
C SER A 436 50.89 -29.29 19.87
N ILE A 437 49.64 -29.54 20.28
CA ILE A 437 48.96 -28.78 21.31
C ILE A 437 49.54 -29.18 22.67
N ASN A 438 49.97 -28.19 23.45
CA ASN A 438 50.59 -28.44 24.75
C ASN A 438 49.62 -29.19 25.70
N GLY A 439 50.03 -30.36 26.18
CA GLY A 439 49.22 -31.21 27.06
C GLY A 439 48.40 -32.30 26.36
N ILE A 440 48.53 -32.45 25.03
CA ILE A 440 47.93 -33.54 24.25
C ILE A 440 49.02 -34.45 23.68
N ALA A 441 48.93 -35.76 23.93
CA ALA A 441 49.84 -36.79 23.42
C ALA A 441 49.12 -37.79 22.50
N VAL A 442 49.91 -38.52 21.70
CA VAL A 442 49.39 -39.66 20.92
C VAL A 442 48.86 -40.71 21.90
N GLY A 443 47.62 -41.15 21.68
CA GLY A 443 46.90 -42.07 22.55
C GLY A 443 45.99 -41.40 23.59
N ASP A 444 46.02 -40.06 23.72
CA ASP A 444 45.01 -39.36 24.51
C ASP A 444 43.65 -39.45 23.83
N SER A 445 42.60 -39.60 24.63
CA SER A 445 41.24 -39.74 24.13
C SER A 445 40.25 -38.85 24.86
N PHE A 446 39.25 -38.38 24.12
CA PHE A 446 38.03 -37.82 24.69
C PHE A 446 36.83 -38.43 23.99
N SER A 447 35.73 -38.54 24.72
CA SER A 447 34.47 -39.05 24.21
C SER A 447 33.44 -37.94 24.16
N PHE A 448 32.56 -38.00 23.18
CA PHE A 448 31.39 -37.16 23.05
C PHE A 448 30.15 -38.04 22.98
N ASN A 449 29.12 -37.66 23.70
CA ASN A 449 27.85 -38.39 23.74
C ASN A 449 26.69 -37.41 23.72
N ASN A 450 25.64 -37.79 23.00
CA ASN A 450 24.35 -37.13 23.06
C ASN A 450 23.27 -38.22 23.20
N THR A 451 22.01 -37.80 23.32
CA THR A 451 20.88 -38.73 23.46
C THR A 451 20.54 -39.51 22.17
N SER A 452 21.02 -39.09 20.99
CA SER A 452 20.74 -39.72 19.69
C SER A 452 21.80 -40.71 19.19
N LEU A 453 23.04 -40.67 19.71
CA LEU A 453 24.16 -41.49 19.24
C LEU A 453 24.11 -42.96 19.70
N GLY A 454 23.19 -43.31 20.60
CA GLY A 454 23.08 -44.67 21.15
C GLY A 454 24.26 -45.13 22.02
N GLY A 455 25.24 -44.25 22.26
CA GLY A 455 26.44 -44.49 23.07
C GLY A 455 27.50 -43.41 22.85
N ALA A 456 28.47 -43.32 23.77
CA ALA A 456 29.57 -42.36 23.65
C ALA A 456 30.52 -42.74 22.50
N VAL A 457 30.79 -41.78 21.61
CA VAL A 457 31.77 -41.91 20.54
C VAL A 457 33.10 -41.35 21.04
N THR A 458 34.19 -42.09 20.87
CA THR A 458 35.51 -41.72 21.39
C THR A 458 36.44 -41.35 20.26
N TYR A 459 37.01 -40.14 20.33
CA TYR A 459 38.14 -39.74 19.51
C TYR A 459 39.44 -40.01 20.28
N THR A 460 40.39 -40.69 19.62
CA THR A 460 41.73 -40.97 20.15
C THR A 460 42.75 -40.35 19.23
N VAL A 461 43.65 -39.53 19.79
CA VAL A 461 44.68 -38.81 19.04
C VAL A 461 45.69 -39.80 18.46
N GLY A 462 45.68 -39.96 17.14
CA GLY A 462 46.65 -40.73 16.36
C GLY A 462 47.93 -39.95 16.05
N ALA A 463 48.95 -40.67 15.57
CA ALA A 463 50.21 -40.08 15.16
C ALA A 463 50.02 -39.28 13.85
N GLY A 464 50.14 -37.96 13.92
CA GLY A 464 49.98 -37.07 12.76
C GLY A 464 48.55 -36.58 12.52
N ASP A 465 47.60 -36.96 13.39
CA ASP A 465 46.22 -36.45 13.30
C ASP A 465 46.19 -34.93 13.43
N THR A 466 45.42 -34.29 12.56
CA THR A 466 45.18 -32.86 12.62
C THR A 466 43.83 -32.57 13.26
N VAL A 467 43.59 -31.30 13.58
CA VAL A 467 42.27 -30.81 13.97
C VAL A 467 41.22 -31.19 12.92
N GLN A 468 41.55 -31.17 11.62
CA GLN A 468 40.62 -31.64 10.57
C GLN A 468 40.22 -33.11 10.75
N THR A 469 41.17 -34.00 11.06
CA THR A 469 40.88 -35.42 11.31
C THR A 469 39.91 -35.62 12.49
N MET A 470 40.05 -34.80 13.53
CA MET A 470 39.12 -34.78 14.66
C MET A 470 37.73 -34.28 14.25
N LEU A 471 37.65 -33.17 13.51
CA LEU A 471 36.37 -32.63 13.02
C LEU A 471 35.62 -33.64 12.14
N ASP A 472 36.32 -34.27 11.21
CA ASP A 472 35.75 -35.28 10.31
C ASP A 472 35.19 -36.47 11.10
N THR A 473 35.88 -36.88 12.18
CA THR A 473 35.42 -37.97 13.05
C THR A 473 34.12 -37.62 13.79
N ILE A 474 33.98 -36.38 14.24
CA ILE A 474 32.78 -35.88 14.92
C ILE A 474 31.63 -35.71 13.90
N ASN A 475 31.91 -35.09 12.76
CA ASN A 475 30.94 -34.82 11.69
C ASN A 475 30.44 -36.09 10.98
N ALA A 476 31.17 -37.19 11.07
CA ALA A 476 30.72 -38.49 10.55
C ALA A 476 29.57 -39.10 11.39
N GLN A 477 29.28 -38.58 12.58
CA GLN A 477 28.23 -39.10 13.44
C GLN A 477 26.88 -38.41 13.16
N ASP A 478 25.81 -39.19 13.07
CA ASP A 478 24.47 -38.66 12.78
C ASP A 478 23.98 -37.70 13.88
N GLY A 479 23.53 -36.51 13.47
CA GLY A 479 23.09 -35.47 14.38
C GLY A 479 24.20 -34.73 15.12
N MET A 480 25.47 -34.85 14.71
CA MET A 480 26.59 -34.09 15.25
C MET A 480 27.16 -33.13 14.19
N TYR A 481 27.63 -31.98 14.63
CA TYR A 481 28.36 -31.03 13.79
C TYR A 481 29.51 -30.42 14.59
N ALA A 482 30.69 -30.25 13.99
CA ALA A 482 31.85 -29.64 14.60
C ALA A 482 32.66 -28.85 13.57
N ARG A 483 33.17 -27.69 13.99
CA ARG A 483 34.03 -26.82 13.17
C ARG A 483 35.01 -26.03 14.03
N ILE A 484 35.98 -25.38 13.39
CA ILE A 484 36.70 -24.25 13.99
C ILE A 484 35.99 -22.96 13.56
N GLY A 485 35.43 -22.24 14.53
CA GLY A 485 34.73 -20.98 14.33
C GLY A 485 35.64 -19.75 14.44
N ASP A 486 35.02 -18.58 14.49
CA ASP A 486 35.73 -17.30 14.59
C ASP A 486 36.54 -17.22 15.89
N GLY A 487 37.74 -16.65 15.81
CA GLY A 487 38.65 -16.57 16.95
C GLY A 487 39.36 -17.90 17.29
N ASN A 488 39.40 -18.87 16.36
CA ASN A 488 40.07 -20.17 16.49
C ASN A 488 39.49 -21.05 17.62
N VAL A 489 38.18 -20.99 17.82
CA VAL A 489 37.45 -21.75 18.83
C VAL A 489 36.91 -23.05 18.22
N LEU A 490 37.04 -24.16 18.94
CA LEU A 490 36.39 -25.43 18.57
C LEU A 490 34.91 -25.39 18.95
N GLU A 491 34.04 -25.52 17.96
CA GLU A 491 32.60 -25.57 18.12
C GLU A 491 32.10 -26.98 17.86
N ILE A 492 31.23 -27.50 18.73
CA ILE A 492 30.56 -28.80 18.58
C ILE A 492 29.08 -28.62 18.91
N THR A 493 28.22 -29.01 17.97
CA THR A 493 26.77 -28.92 18.01
C THR A 493 26.17 -30.31 17.89
N SER A 494 25.05 -30.53 18.59
CA SER A 494 24.26 -31.74 18.54
C SER A 494 22.81 -31.41 18.18
N LYS A 495 22.21 -32.19 17.28
CA LYS A 495 20.80 -32.10 16.86
C LYS A 495 19.83 -32.52 17.96
N ALA A 496 20.24 -33.44 18.84
CA ALA A 496 19.47 -33.88 20.00
C ALA A 496 20.01 -33.25 21.28
N GLY A 497 19.12 -32.78 22.16
CA GLY A 497 19.50 -32.04 23.37
C GLY A 497 20.54 -32.75 24.26
N GLY A 498 21.38 -31.93 24.92
CA GLY A 498 22.44 -32.32 25.85
C GLY A 498 23.68 -32.94 25.17
N LEU A 499 24.81 -32.21 25.15
CA LEU A 499 26.11 -32.71 24.71
C LEU A 499 27.04 -32.88 25.91
N ALA A 500 27.48 -34.11 26.15
CA ALA A 500 28.48 -34.42 27.18
C ALA A 500 29.82 -34.74 26.55
N LEU A 501 30.88 -34.06 26.97
CA LEU A 501 32.26 -34.37 26.64
C LEU A 501 32.92 -35.01 27.86
N THR A 502 33.54 -36.18 27.71
CA THR A 502 34.19 -36.89 28.81
C THR A 502 35.62 -37.28 28.45
N ASN A 503 36.48 -37.38 29.45
CA ASN A 503 37.83 -37.90 29.28
C ASN A 503 38.33 -38.55 30.57
N THR A 504 39.37 -39.38 30.44
CA THR A 504 39.81 -40.21 31.56
C THR A 504 40.68 -39.43 32.56
N ASN A 505 41.44 -38.43 32.11
CA ASN A 505 42.48 -37.74 32.91
C ASN A 505 42.43 -36.21 32.84
N ASN A 506 41.27 -35.62 32.52
CA ASN A 506 41.09 -34.18 32.26
C ASN A 506 41.84 -33.64 31.02
N THR A 507 42.83 -34.35 30.49
CA THR A 507 43.34 -34.21 29.11
C THR A 507 42.58 -35.13 28.15
N PRO A 508 42.33 -34.74 26.88
CA PRO A 508 42.74 -33.51 26.20
C PRO A 508 41.79 -32.30 26.40
N LEU A 509 40.64 -32.46 27.06
CA LEU A 509 39.61 -31.40 27.14
C LEU A 509 40.12 -30.09 27.77
N THR A 510 40.88 -30.13 28.86
CA THR A 510 41.48 -28.92 29.43
C THR A 510 42.51 -28.26 28.50
N ALA A 511 43.27 -29.06 27.75
CA ALA A 511 44.25 -28.58 26.77
C ALA A 511 43.58 -27.96 25.53
N LEU A 512 42.33 -28.35 25.23
CA LEU A 512 41.49 -27.72 24.21
C LEU A 512 40.72 -26.50 24.73
N GLY A 513 40.90 -26.13 26.01
CA GLY A 513 40.29 -24.95 26.61
C GLY A 513 38.95 -25.19 27.33
N PHE A 514 38.49 -26.44 27.45
CA PHE A 514 37.26 -26.74 28.19
C PHE A 514 37.48 -26.70 29.70
N THR A 515 36.52 -26.15 30.44
CA THR A 515 36.46 -26.30 31.90
C THR A 515 35.90 -27.69 32.24
N VAL A 516 36.72 -28.54 32.85
CA VAL A 516 36.37 -29.93 33.21
C VAL A 516 36.03 -30.00 34.71
N ASN A 517 34.89 -30.59 35.07
CA ASN A 517 34.50 -30.85 36.45
C ASN A 517 34.39 -32.37 36.68
N GLY A 518 35.36 -32.97 37.38
CA GLY A 518 35.50 -34.43 37.44
C GLY A 518 36.12 -34.98 36.16
N THR A 519 35.63 -36.12 35.64
CA THR A 519 36.07 -36.76 34.38
C THR A 519 35.23 -36.31 33.16
N SER A 520 34.49 -35.21 33.30
CA SER A 520 33.54 -34.72 32.30
C SER A 520 33.54 -33.20 32.22
N ALA A 521 33.47 -32.67 31.00
CA ALA A 521 33.04 -31.30 30.71
C ALA A 521 31.62 -31.39 30.14
N SER A 522 30.65 -30.82 30.86
CA SER A 522 29.31 -30.64 30.31
C SER A 522 29.25 -29.29 29.61
N ILE A 523 28.92 -29.30 28.32
CA ILE A 523 28.34 -28.11 27.70
C ILE A 523 26.87 -28.17 28.09
N SER A 524 26.46 -27.37 29.08
CA SER A 524 25.04 -27.17 29.37
C SER A 524 24.44 -26.30 28.26
N GLY A 525 24.25 -26.92 27.08
CA GLY A 525 23.25 -26.44 26.15
C GLY A 525 21.89 -26.71 26.78
N THR A 526 21.03 -25.69 26.79
CA THR A 526 19.62 -25.84 27.13
C THR A 526 19.03 -26.96 26.27
N THR A 527 18.19 -27.81 26.88
CA THR A 527 17.46 -28.85 26.16
C THR A 527 16.33 -28.22 25.34
N ALA A 528 16.69 -27.56 24.24
CA ALA A 528 15.90 -27.33 23.04
C ALA A 528 16.79 -26.59 22.04
N THR A 529 17.06 -27.23 20.91
CA THR A 529 17.43 -26.64 19.60
C THR A 529 17.56 -25.13 19.55
N GLY A 530 18.79 -24.60 19.41
CA GLY A 530 19.11 -23.37 18.66
C GLY A 530 18.36 -22.06 18.98
N GLN A 531 17.49 -22.03 19.98
CA GLN A 531 16.80 -20.86 20.45
C GLN A 531 17.59 -20.34 21.65
N SER A 532 18.64 -19.55 21.41
CA SER A 532 18.81 -18.38 22.27
C SER A 532 17.44 -17.74 22.38
N ALA A 533 16.90 -17.67 23.59
CA ALA A 533 15.53 -17.28 23.86
C ALA A 533 15.22 -15.92 23.21
N THR A 534 14.74 -15.96 21.97
CA THR A 534 14.13 -14.83 21.31
C THR A 534 12.84 -14.58 22.07
N LEU A 535 12.60 -13.32 22.43
CA LEU A 535 11.38 -12.95 23.15
C LEU A 535 10.16 -13.11 22.24
N PHE A 536 10.35 -12.76 20.96
CA PHE A 536 9.34 -12.85 19.93
C PHE A 536 9.78 -13.77 18.79
N VAL A 537 8.79 -14.33 18.11
CA VAL A 537 8.90 -15.04 16.84
C VAL A 537 7.94 -14.38 15.85
N ALA A 538 8.30 -14.39 14.58
CA ALA A 538 7.35 -14.08 13.51
C ALA A 538 6.55 -15.36 13.24
N GLU A 539 5.23 -15.35 13.47
CA GLU A 539 4.35 -16.48 13.16
C GLU A 539 4.10 -16.56 11.66
N SER A 540 4.21 -17.78 11.09
CA SER A 540 3.87 -18.03 9.68
C SER A 540 2.35 -18.12 9.47
N GLY A 541 1.82 -17.35 8.51
CA GLY A 541 0.48 -17.56 7.95
C GLY A 541 0.40 -18.81 7.06
N ASN A 542 -0.82 -19.22 6.69
CA ASN A 542 -1.15 -20.45 5.93
C ASN A 542 -0.61 -20.51 4.47
N SER A 543 0.31 -19.63 4.08
CA SER A 543 1.01 -19.69 2.80
C SER A 543 2.41 -19.08 2.95
N PRO A 544 3.45 -19.61 2.28
CA PRO A 544 4.84 -19.12 2.40
C PRO A 544 5.11 -17.71 1.79
N MET A 545 4.13 -16.82 1.81
CA MET A 545 4.16 -15.41 1.39
C MET A 545 3.14 -14.53 2.10
N ASP A 546 2.50 -14.98 3.18
CA ASP A 546 1.65 -14.07 3.96
C ASP A 546 2.51 -13.13 4.84
N VAL A 547 3.57 -12.56 4.24
CA VAL A 547 4.41 -11.49 4.77
C VAL A 547 3.72 -10.12 4.60
N ASP A 548 2.45 -10.12 4.19
CA ASP A 548 1.55 -8.97 4.26
C ASP A 548 0.84 -8.86 5.63
N ARG A 549 1.16 -9.76 6.57
CA ARG A 549 0.58 -9.76 7.92
C ARG A 549 1.65 -9.69 8.99
N THR A 550 1.57 -8.67 9.83
CA THR A 550 2.45 -8.55 11.00
C THR A 550 1.99 -9.52 12.09
N ASN A 551 2.51 -10.75 12.05
CA ASN A 551 2.22 -11.74 13.09
C ASN A 551 3.42 -11.89 14.02
N LEU A 552 3.53 -10.99 15.01
CA LEU A 552 4.55 -11.05 16.06
C LEU A 552 3.99 -11.82 17.24
N ALA A 553 4.55 -12.97 17.61
CA ALA A 553 4.11 -13.73 18.78
C ALA A 553 5.23 -13.89 19.80
N ILE A 554 4.87 -14.18 21.05
CA ILE A 554 5.84 -14.62 22.04
C ILE A 554 6.24 -16.07 21.73
N THR A 555 7.52 -16.38 21.88
CA THR A 555 8.04 -17.76 21.81
C THR A 555 7.19 -18.72 22.64
N THR A 556 6.75 -19.81 22.01
CA THR A 556 5.78 -20.77 22.58
C THR A 556 6.19 -21.33 23.94
N GLY A 557 7.49 -21.48 24.19
CA GLY A 557 8.05 -21.89 25.48
C GLY A 557 7.87 -20.86 26.62
N LEU A 558 7.84 -19.57 26.29
CA LEU A 558 7.50 -18.50 27.24
C LEU A 558 5.98 -18.41 27.42
N ALA A 559 5.21 -18.58 26.35
CA ALA A 559 3.74 -18.51 26.39
C ALA A 559 3.11 -19.62 27.27
N ASN A 560 3.69 -20.82 27.27
CA ASN A 560 3.24 -21.94 28.12
C ASN A 560 4.03 -22.06 29.45
N ASN A 561 4.87 -21.07 29.77
CA ASN A 561 5.70 -21.01 30.97
C ASN A 561 6.63 -22.23 31.17
N SER A 562 7.08 -22.85 30.06
CA SER A 562 8.04 -23.97 30.07
C SER A 562 9.50 -23.53 29.94
N LEU A 563 9.74 -22.27 29.58
CA LEU A 563 11.05 -21.61 29.50
C LEU A 563 11.09 -20.40 30.45
N SER A 564 12.23 -20.15 31.10
CA SER A 564 12.40 -19.00 31.99
C SER A 564 13.33 -17.93 31.41
N LEU A 565 12.96 -16.65 31.55
CA LEU A 565 13.73 -15.47 31.13
C LEU A 565 14.97 -15.18 32.02
N ARG A 566 15.24 -16.04 33.01
CA ARG A 566 16.20 -15.80 34.09
C ARG A 566 17.68 -15.92 33.68
N THR A 567 17.99 -16.54 32.52
CA THR A 567 19.35 -16.79 32.02
C THR A 567 19.76 -15.82 30.91
N GLY A 568 21.00 -15.29 30.95
CA GLY A 568 21.77 -14.65 29.87
C GLY A 568 21.20 -13.39 29.19
N ASN A 569 20.00 -13.50 28.63
CA ASN A 569 19.52 -12.66 27.54
C ASN A 569 18.84 -11.37 28.01
N ARG A 570 18.50 -11.22 29.30
CA ARG A 570 17.75 -10.04 29.79
C ARG A 570 18.49 -8.72 29.59
N THR A 571 19.80 -8.70 29.82
CA THR A 571 20.63 -7.50 29.69
C THR A 571 20.86 -7.18 28.21
N GLU A 572 20.95 -8.18 27.35
CA GLU A 572 21.08 -8.03 25.90
C GLU A 572 19.79 -7.54 25.25
N ILE A 573 18.64 -8.13 25.62
CA ILE A 573 17.31 -7.67 25.17
C ILE A 573 17.06 -6.25 25.63
N LEU A 574 17.35 -5.92 26.90
CA LEU A 574 17.20 -4.56 27.39
C LEU A 574 18.18 -3.59 26.70
N ALA A 575 19.41 -4.01 26.39
CA ALA A 575 20.36 -3.21 25.62
C ALA A 575 19.88 -2.98 24.18
N ALA A 576 19.30 -4.00 23.53
CA ALA A 576 18.70 -3.90 22.20
C ALA A 576 17.50 -2.94 22.20
N LEU A 577 16.60 -3.06 23.19
CA LEU A 577 15.43 -2.19 23.36
C LEU A 577 15.81 -0.72 23.61
N ASN A 578 16.96 -0.44 24.23
CA ASN A 578 17.45 0.93 24.46
C ASN A 578 18.48 1.39 23.39
N SER A 579 18.79 0.57 22.38
CA SER A 579 19.79 0.93 21.37
C SER A 579 19.28 2.05 20.46
N SER A 580 20.09 3.09 20.23
CA SER A 580 19.67 4.30 19.50
C SER A 580 20.12 4.36 18.03
N ASN A 581 20.55 3.24 17.45
CA ASN A 581 21.06 3.19 16.06
C ASN A 581 20.16 2.34 15.16
N ARG A 582 18.84 2.52 15.29
CA ARG A 582 17.87 1.85 14.43
C ARG A 582 17.44 2.78 13.30
N SER A 583 17.24 2.21 12.12
CA SER A 583 16.64 2.90 10.99
C SER A 583 15.59 2.03 10.33
N ILE A 584 14.48 2.66 9.93
CA ILE A 584 13.51 2.09 9.00
C ILE A 584 13.62 2.93 7.73
N SER A 585 14.14 2.34 6.66
CA SER A 585 14.17 2.92 5.33
C SER A 585 13.20 2.15 4.45
N GLY A 586 12.06 2.77 4.16
CA GLY A 586 10.99 2.10 3.42
C GLY A 586 10.20 3.12 2.64
N SER A 587 9.99 2.80 1.36
CA SER A 587 9.01 3.44 0.50
C SER A 587 9.06 4.98 0.45
N GLY A 588 10.27 5.52 0.23
CA GLY A 588 10.52 6.96 0.08
C GLY A 588 10.71 7.75 1.39
N SER A 589 10.65 7.09 2.56
CA SER A 589 10.88 7.72 3.86
C SER A 589 11.93 6.95 4.67
N THR A 590 12.81 7.67 5.37
CA THR A 590 13.81 7.10 6.28
C THR A 590 13.65 7.72 7.66
N ILE A 591 13.40 6.86 8.66
CA ILE A 591 13.46 7.22 10.09
C ILE A 591 14.74 6.59 10.61
N ALA A 592 15.70 7.36 11.12
CA ALA A 592 17.03 6.86 11.47
C ALA A 592 17.56 7.40 12.80
N ASN A 593 18.48 6.64 13.39
CA ASN A 593 19.16 6.96 14.65
C ASN A 593 18.18 7.10 15.83
N THR A 594 17.25 6.15 15.92
CA THR A 594 16.19 6.14 16.93
C THR A 594 16.15 4.82 17.71
N ASP A 595 15.53 4.80 18.88
CA ASP A 595 15.10 3.59 19.59
C ASP A 595 13.69 3.15 19.14
N TYR A 596 13.15 2.03 19.64
CA TYR A 596 11.83 1.52 19.21
C TYR A 596 10.68 2.50 19.49
N THR A 597 10.76 3.23 20.61
CA THR A 597 9.77 4.25 20.98
C THR A 597 9.79 5.39 19.97
N GLY A 598 10.97 5.90 19.61
CA GLY A 598 11.07 6.97 18.64
C GLY A 598 10.88 6.52 17.18
N LEU A 599 11.15 5.25 16.83
CA LEU A 599 10.76 4.70 15.52
C LEU A 599 9.23 4.73 15.36
N THR A 600 8.52 4.25 16.38
CA THR A 600 7.05 4.29 16.44
C THR A 600 6.54 5.73 16.36
N ASN A 601 7.12 6.64 17.15
CA ASN A 601 6.75 8.06 17.08
C ASN A 601 7.04 8.67 15.71
N GLY A 602 8.11 8.25 15.03
CA GLY A 602 8.46 8.70 13.69
C GLY A 602 7.41 8.26 12.66
N ILE A 603 6.97 6.99 12.72
CA ILE A 603 5.89 6.47 11.85
C ILE A 603 4.61 7.27 12.09
N LEU A 604 4.21 7.44 13.36
CA LEU A 604 2.99 8.17 13.71
C LEU A 604 3.06 9.66 13.33
N THR A 605 4.17 10.32 13.60
CA THR A 605 4.36 11.73 13.22
C THR A 605 4.30 11.89 11.71
N GLY A 606 4.90 10.96 10.97
CA GLY A 606 4.82 10.93 9.51
C GLY A 606 3.38 10.74 9.01
N LEU A 607 2.61 9.84 9.63
CA LEU A 607 1.21 9.64 9.32
C LEU A 607 0.37 10.90 9.61
N SER A 608 0.50 11.49 10.80
CA SER A 608 -0.24 12.70 11.17
C SER A 608 0.11 13.90 10.29
N GLN A 609 1.38 14.06 9.90
CA GLN A 609 1.76 15.11 8.94
C GLN A 609 1.12 14.91 7.56
N ARG A 610 1.00 13.66 7.11
CA ARG A 610 0.33 13.33 5.83
C ARG A 610 -1.17 13.56 5.92
N ALA A 611 -1.78 13.21 7.04
CA ALA A 611 -3.19 13.45 7.30
C ALA A 611 -3.51 14.95 7.36
N GLU A 612 -2.75 15.71 8.16
CA GLU A 612 -2.89 17.18 8.23
C GLU A 612 -2.71 17.82 6.85
N ARG A 613 -1.73 17.34 6.07
CA ARG A 613 -1.54 17.81 4.69
C ARG A 613 -2.75 17.50 3.81
N ALA A 614 -3.29 16.29 3.86
CA ALA A 614 -4.48 15.92 3.10
C ALA A 614 -5.70 16.77 3.50
N THR A 615 -5.90 17.05 4.79
CA THR A 615 -6.96 17.95 5.26
C THR A 615 -6.80 19.36 4.71
N LEU A 616 -5.58 19.91 4.71
CA LEU A 616 -5.31 21.25 4.18
C LEU A 616 -5.54 21.30 2.66
N ASP A 617 -5.04 20.31 1.93
CA ASP A 617 -5.21 20.23 0.47
C ASP A 617 -6.70 20.09 0.09
N ALA A 618 -7.48 19.30 0.86
CA ALA A 618 -8.93 19.18 0.69
C ALA A 618 -9.66 20.51 0.96
N GLN A 619 -9.31 21.23 2.03
CA GLN A 619 -9.92 22.53 2.34
C GLN A 619 -9.60 23.59 1.27
N GLU A 620 -8.36 23.63 0.80
CA GLU A 620 -7.94 24.58 -0.24
C GLU A 620 -8.65 24.30 -1.57
N SER A 621 -8.62 23.04 -2.02
CA SER A 621 -9.22 22.62 -3.27
C SER A 621 -10.75 22.77 -3.28
N GLU A 622 -11.42 22.49 -2.16
CA GLU A 622 -12.86 22.71 -1.99
C GLU A 622 -13.21 24.20 -1.98
N GLY A 623 -12.41 25.03 -1.31
CA GLY A 623 -12.59 26.49 -1.32
C GLY A 623 -12.53 27.06 -2.73
N LEU A 624 -11.59 26.59 -3.55
CA LEU A 624 -11.48 26.99 -4.96
C LEU A 624 -12.64 26.45 -5.81
N ARG A 625 -13.06 25.19 -5.61
CA ARG A 625 -14.22 24.60 -6.29
C ARG A 625 -15.49 25.39 -5.99
N ALA A 626 -15.73 25.71 -4.73
CA ALA A 626 -16.87 26.51 -4.29
C ALA A 626 -16.84 27.92 -4.91
N GLY A 627 -15.67 28.55 -4.97
CA GLY A 627 -15.49 29.85 -5.64
C GLY A 627 -15.80 29.81 -7.13
N LEU A 628 -15.31 28.79 -7.85
CA LEU A 628 -15.62 28.60 -9.28
C LEU A 628 -17.09 28.27 -9.52
N ASN A 629 -17.70 27.45 -8.66
CA ASN A 629 -19.12 27.13 -8.74
C ASN A 629 -19.97 28.39 -8.52
N GLN A 630 -19.63 29.22 -7.54
CA GLN A 630 -20.30 30.50 -7.32
C GLN A 630 -20.15 31.43 -8.53
N ALA A 631 -18.94 31.60 -9.06
CA ALA A 631 -18.71 32.41 -10.26
C ALA A 631 -19.50 31.90 -11.46
N LEU A 632 -19.64 30.57 -11.60
CA LEU A 632 -20.45 29.97 -12.66
C LEU A 632 -21.93 30.31 -12.45
N ARG A 633 -22.46 30.13 -11.23
CA ARG A 633 -23.85 30.48 -10.91
C ARG A 633 -24.18 31.94 -11.14
N ASP A 634 -23.26 32.84 -10.82
CA ASP A 634 -23.47 34.28 -11.04
C ASP A 634 -23.61 34.61 -12.54
N GLU A 635 -22.90 33.87 -13.41
CA GLU A 635 -22.93 34.08 -14.86
C GLU A 635 -24.12 33.37 -15.54
N VAL A 636 -24.29 32.07 -15.26
CA VAL A 636 -25.23 31.20 -15.99
C VAL A 636 -26.48 30.81 -15.20
N GLY A 637 -26.51 31.08 -13.90
CA GLY A 637 -27.62 30.75 -13.00
C GLY A 637 -28.84 31.65 -13.17
N VAL A 638 -29.91 31.31 -12.45
CA VAL A 638 -31.18 32.04 -12.52
C VAL A 638 -31.27 33.06 -11.38
N ASN A 639 -31.37 34.34 -11.72
CA ASN A 639 -31.72 35.38 -10.76
C ASN A 639 -33.24 35.57 -10.73
N ILE A 640 -33.88 35.18 -9.60
CA ILE A 640 -35.34 35.23 -9.45
C ILE A 640 -35.87 36.65 -9.66
N ASP A 641 -35.19 37.68 -9.16
CA ASP A 641 -35.66 39.06 -9.28
C ASP A 641 -35.63 39.53 -10.74
N GLU A 642 -34.58 39.17 -11.49
CA GLU A 642 -34.48 39.46 -12.92
C GLU A 642 -35.53 38.69 -13.73
N GLU A 643 -35.73 37.41 -13.44
CA GLU A 643 -36.74 36.59 -14.12
C GLU A 643 -38.16 37.06 -13.79
N MET A 644 -38.44 37.48 -12.55
CA MET A 644 -39.75 38.04 -12.16
C MET A 644 -40.01 39.41 -12.81
N ALA A 645 -38.98 40.25 -12.95
CA ALA A 645 -39.07 41.48 -13.72
C ALA A 645 -39.34 41.18 -15.21
N ARG A 646 -38.62 40.23 -15.81
CA ARG A 646 -38.88 39.75 -17.19
C ARG A 646 -40.30 39.19 -17.34
N LEU A 647 -40.78 38.40 -16.38
CA LEU A 647 -42.13 37.84 -16.38
C LEU A 647 -43.18 38.93 -16.39
N THR A 648 -43.00 39.98 -15.59
CA THR A 648 -43.91 41.14 -15.53
C THR A 648 -43.95 41.87 -16.88
N VAL A 649 -42.79 42.07 -17.52
CA VAL A 649 -42.71 42.67 -18.86
C VAL A 649 -43.43 41.80 -19.90
N LEU A 650 -43.22 40.49 -19.88
CA LEU A 650 -43.87 39.55 -20.79
C LEU A 650 -45.39 39.51 -20.60
N GLN A 651 -45.87 39.51 -19.35
CA GLN A 651 -47.30 39.55 -19.03
C GLN A 651 -47.96 40.86 -19.52
N ASN A 652 -47.28 42.00 -19.33
CA ASN A 652 -47.75 43.29 -19.85
C ASN A 652 -47.81 43.31 -21.39
N ALA A 653 -46.78 42.77 -22.05
CA ALA A 653 -46.74 42.65 -23.51
C ALA A 653 -47.82 41.70 -24.05
N TYR A 654 -48.11 40.62 -23.32
CA TYR A 654 -49.17 39.67 -23.63
C TYR A 654 -50.55 40.34 -23.53
N ALA A 655 -50.82 41.04 -22.42
CA ALA A 655 -52.07 41.76 -22.22
C ALA A 655 -52.28 42.86 -23.27
N ALA A 656 -51.21 43.57 -23.66
CA ALA A 656 -51.26 44.55 -24.75
C ALA A 656 -51.60 43.89 -26.10
N SER A 657 -50.95 42.76 -26.43
CA SER A 657 -51.20 42.02 -27.67
C SER A 657 -52.62 41.45 -27.73
N ALA A 658 -53.15 40.96 -26.60
CA ALA A 658 -54.53 40.49 -26.50
C ALA A 658 -55.56 41.61 -26.77
N ARG A 659 -55.34 42.82 -26.21
CA ARG A 659 -56.19 43.99 -26.53
C ARG A 659 -56.16 44.37 -28.00
N VAL A 660 -55.01 44.23 -28.67
CA VAL A 660 -54.89 44.46 -30.11
C VAL A 660 -55.73 43.46 -30.89
N ILE A 661 -55.71 42.16 -30.52
CA ILE A 661 -56.57 41.13 -31.12
C ILE A 661 -58.06 41.48 -30.93
N ASP A 662 -58.47 41.86 -29.72
CA ASP A 662 -59.85 42.25 -29.43
C ASP A 662 -60.31 43.46 -30.27
N THR A 663 -59.44 44.47 -30.40
CA THR A 663 -59.74 45.68 -31.19
C THR A 663 -59.84 45.33 -32.68
N ILE A 664 -58.97 44.45 -33.19
CA ILE A 664 -59.03 43.96 -34.56
C ILE A 664 -60.32 43.17 -34.82
N ASN A 665 -60.74 42.32 -33.88
CA ASN A 665 -62.00 41.58 -33.96
C ASN A 665 -63.22 42.52 -33.99
N GLN A 666 -63.23 43.56 -33.16
CA GLN A 666 -64.28 44.58 -33.20
C GLN A 666 -64.31 45.32 -34.55
N MET A 667 -63.15 45.64 -35.13
CA MET A 667 -63.07 46.25 -36.47
C MET A 667 -63.57 45.32 -37.58
N PHE A 668 -63.29 44.02 -37.50
CA PHE A 668 -63.84 43.02 -38.43
C PHE A 668 -65.37 42.95 -38.33
N GLN A 669 -65.94 42.90 -37.12
CA GLN A 669 -67.38 42.90 -36.91
C GLN A 669 -68.04 44.18 -37.42
N ALA A 670 -67.41 45.34 -37.22
CA ALA A 670 -67.91 46.62 -37.72
C ALA A 670 -67.91 46.68 -39.27
N LEU A 671 -66.88 46.13 -39.92
CA LEU A 671 -66.82 46.02 -41.39
C LEU A 671 -67.85 45.04 -41.94
N GLU A 672 -68.10 43.93 -41.26
CA GLU A 672 -69.14 42.97 -41.63
C GLU A 672 -70.54 43.59 -41.50
N LEU A 673 -70.78 44.39 -40.47
CA LEU A 673 -72.01 45.16 -40.31
C LEU A 673 -72.18 46.25 -41.37
N ALA A 674 -71.11 46.90 -41.79
CA ALA A 674 -71.12 47.97 -42.81
C ALA A 674 -71.22 47.44 -44.26
N GLY A 675 -70.95 46.15 -44.47
CA GLY A 675 -71.04 45.48 -45.77
C GLY A 675 -72.39 44.80 -46.06
N ARG A 676 -73.33 44.82 -45.11
CA ARG A 676 -74.74 44.42 -45.28
C ARG A 676 -75.60 45.67 -45.48
#